data_AF-A0A1T4YPB8-F1
#
_entry.id   AF-A0A1T4YPB8-F1
#
_cell.length_a   1.000
_cell.length_b   1.000
_cell.length_c   1.000
_cell.angle_alpha   90.00
_cell.angle_beta   90.00
_cell.angle_gamma   90.00
#
_symmetry.space_group_name_H-M   'P 1'
#
loop_
_entity.id
_entity.type
_entity.pdbx_description
1 polymer ?
#
loop_
_entity_poly.entity_id
_entity_poly.type
_entity_poly.pdbx_seq_one_letter_code
_entity_poly.pdbx_strand_id
1 'polypeptide(L)'
;MTLHDEARTTGAASASASPSAALRSTVVLLHGPGGGGAADFDFLLPMLARTRDVLTIRVPDAAGRRVIDWNESLADTVGGATVVAIGGHSSEAIRAARHGASLVGRIVLIDPEPADADAGAHGMDESRVLVLSTSDERRTLLDRPARILSLIEEFIDGARADRAPDTNRSGVAAAGIRNAVARTSLDGATEVDAVIVGAGFAGLGAGIRLARRGDTSFVILERAHDVGGTWRDNVYPGVACDIPSHLYSFSFLPKPDWSGFFAGGSEIHDYLRDAVRTEGLERHLRLGSEVLEMRWLADDRRWRVRTGSGDYVCRTLIVAAGRLSDARMPEVPGLDTFPGPVMHSSAWDDSVELQGRRVGVVGTGASAAQLIPQLAQTASSVIVFQRSAPYVVPRPDRPYTRDEQAGFAADPVSHAAMRDDLFWGAETAFAERMRVPGFIDRLRDRALGHLEAQVADPGLRAAATPDYEIGCKRVIISNDYYPALASPSVTLEPSALRSVVGGVATSADGAEFELDVLVFATGFESTRPPFAARTFGAGGIRLADMWASGMRAHASTTVHGFPNLFVLDGPNASLGHNSAVVMIEAQIDYVLAALDHRDSNGVDALDVSLEAQDAYTREIDAKAASTVWLTGGCESWYVDERSRRLTLLWPDFAYAFQRRLSRFDAENYVVVEAQRHASVLQSSISPV
;
A
#
# COMPACT_ATOMS: atom_id res chain seq x y z
N MET A 1 -16.54 48.73 -45.61
CA MET A 1 -16.35 48.59 -47.07
C MET A 1 -15.97 47.15 -47.33
N THR A 2 -16.88 46.47 -48.00
CA THR A 2 -16.89 45.12 -48.55
C THR A 2 -15.55 44.71 -49.21
N LEU A 3 -15.06 43.47 -48.99
CA LEU A 3 -15.05 42.37 -49.99
C LEU A 3 -13.99 41.28 -49.74
N HIS A 4 -14.47 40.05 -49.90
CA HIS A 4 -13.81 38.78 -50.26
C HIS A 4 -12.63 38.92 -51.24
N ASP A 5 -11.63 38.02 -51.20
CA ASP A 5 -11.70 36.73 -51.95
C ASP A 5 -10.50 35.79 -51.71
N GLU A 6 -10.76 34.51 -52.00
CA GLU A 6 -9.95 33.30 -51.82
C GLU A 6 -8.73 33.17 -52.76
N ALA A 7 -7.72 32.38 -52.34
CA ALA A 7 -7.10 31.35 -53.20
C ALA A 7 -6.17 30.41 -52.40
N ARG A 8 -6.43 29.11 -52.51
CA ARG A 8 -5.61 27.97 -52.05
C ARG A 8 -4.37 27.80 -52.94
N THR A 9 -3.24 27.34 -52.38
CA THR A 9 -2.57 26.06 -52.75
C THR A 9 -1.28 25.78 -51.94
N THR A 10 -1.31 24.63 -51.24
CA THR A 10 -0.24 23.62 -51.02
C THR A 10 1.17 24.01 -50.53
N GLY A 11 1.53 23.46 -49.35
CA GLY A 11 2.91 23.26 -48.90
C GLY A 11 2.93 22.54 -47.55
N ALA A 12 3.16 21.24 -47.57
CA ALA A 12 3.14 20.36 -46.40
C ALA A 12 4.47 20.32 -45.64
N ALA A 13 4.34 19.96 -44.35
CA ALA A 13 5.27 19.24 -43.47
C ALA A 13 6.39 20.02 -42.76
N SER A 14 6.18 20.22 -41.45
CA SER A 14 7.13 19.85 -40.38
C SER A 14 6.54 20.25 -39.02
N ALA A 15 5.58 19.48 -38.51
CA ALA A 15 5.15 19.56 -37.11
C ALA A 15 5.77 18.38 -36.36
N SER A 16 6.71 18.69 -35.49
CA SER A 16 7.30 17.76 -34.52
C SER A 16 6.18 17.20 -33.63
N ALA A 17 5.89 15.91 -33.76
CA ALA A 17 5.01 15.21 -32.85
C ALA A 17 5.66 15.16 -31.45
N SER A 18 5.04 15.84 -30.48
CA SER A 18 5.32 15.65 -29.06
C SER A 18 5.07 14.20 -28.64
N PRO A 19 5.86 13.66 -27.69
CA PRO A 19 5.65 12.31 -27.20
C PRO A 19 4.35 12.22 -26.40
N SER A 20 3.43 11.39 -26.89
CA SER A 20 2.37 10.67 -26.16
C SER A 20 1.81 11.37 -24.92
N ALA A 21 0.99 12.41 -25.12
CA ALA A 21 -0.12 12.66 -24.21
C ALA A 21 -1.05 11.45 -24.34
N ALA A 22 -0.99 10.51 -23.40
CA ALA A 22 -1.93 9.41 -23.34
C ALA A 22 -3.34 10.04 -23.32
N LEU A 23 -4.12 9.82 -24.37
CA LEU A 23 -5.51 10.25 -24.47
C LEU A 23 -6.25 9.71 -23.24
N ARG A 24 -6.53 10.59 -22.28
CA ARG A 24 -7.41 10.27 -21.16
C ARG A 24 -8.76 9.94 -21.79
N SER A 25 -9.32 8.78 -21.48
CA SER A 25 -10.67 8.44 -21.92
C SER A 25 -11.64 9.48 -21.35
N THR A 26 -12.46 10.12 -22.19
CA THR A 26 -13.48 11.07 -21.70
C THR A 26 -14.62 10.32 -21.02
N VAL A 27 -14.96 10.73 -19.80
CA VAL A 27 -16.15 10.27 -19.07
C VAL A 27 -17.16 11.40 -19.01
N VAL A 28 -18.39 11.17 -19.46
CA VAL A 28 -19.49 12.11 -19.27
C VAL A 28 -20.32 11.67 -18.09
N LEU A 29 -20.40 12.50 -17.06
CA LEU A 29 -21.20 12.26 -15.87
C LEU A 29 -22.53 13.01 -15.97
N LEU A 30 -23.65 12.28 -16.06
CA LEU A 30 -25.01 12.82 -16.09
C LEU A 30 -25.63 12.74 -14.69
N HIS A 31 -26.01 13.88 -14.10
CA HIS A 31 -26.61 13.93 -12.76
C HIS A 31 -27.65 15.06 -12.60
N GLY A 32 -28.68 14.89 -11.77
CA GLY A 32 -29.80 15.84 -11.61
C GLY A 32 -30.75 15.47 -10.45
N PRO A 33 -31.80 16.27 -10.15
CA PRO A 33 -32.71 16.06 -9.03
C PRO A 33 -33.78 14.97 -9.33
N GLY A 34 -33.35 13.76 -9.69
CA GLY A 34 -34.18 12.56 -9.79
C GLY A 34 -33.96 11.64 -8.58
N GLY A 35 -34.98 10.92 -8.13
CA GLY A 35 -34.93 10.09 -6.92
C GLY A 35 -33.74 9.13 -6.88
N GLY A 36 -33.01 9.13 -5.76
CA GLY A 36 -31.68 8.51 -5.58
C GLY A 36 -30.63 9.62 -5.51
N GLY A 37 -30.18 9.98 -4.30
CA GLY A 37 -29.53 11.27 -4.03
C GLY A 37 -28.30 11.52 -4.90
N ALA A 38 -28.30 12.59 -5.71
CA ALA A 38 -27.10 13.06 -6.40
C ALA A 38 -25.91 13.25 -5.43
N ALA A 39 -26.20 13.58 -4.16
CA ALA A 39 -25.21 13.67 -3.07
C ALA A 39 -24.57 12.32 -2.68
N ASP A 40 -25.24 11.20 -2.92
CA ASP A 40 -24.78 9.87 -2.52
C ASP A 40 -23.61 9.37 -3.41
N PHE A 41 -23.49 9.93 -4.62
CA PHE A 41 -22.45 9.58 -5.58
C PHE A 41 -21.46 10.73 -5.88
N ASP A 42 -21.52 11.84 -5.15
CA ASP A 42 -20.62 12.99 -5.32
C ASP A 42 -19.14 12.62 -5.20
N PHE A 43 -18.83 11.51 -4.52
CA PHE A 43 -17.48 10.97 -4.43
C PHE A 43 -16.90 10.60 -5.80
N LEU A 44 -17.70 10.15 -6.77
CA LEU A 44 -17.21 9.67 -8.08
C LEU A 44 -16.56 10.79 -8.88
N LEU A 45 -17.09 12.01 -8.80
CA LEU A 45 -16.66 13.14 -9.61
C LEU A 45 -15.18 13.50 -9.43
N PRO A 46 -14.70 13.84 -8.22
CA PRO A 46 -13.29 14.19 -8.01
C PRO A 46 -12.34 13.01 -8.26
N MET A 47 -12.83 11.77 -8.17
CA MET A 47 -12.02 10.56 -8.34
C MET A 47 -11.80 10.22 -9.82
N LEU A 48 -12.87 10.20 -10.61
CA LEU A 48 -12.81 9.98 -12.05
C LEU A 48 -11.97 11.09 -12.74
N ALA A 49 -12.08 12.33 -12.27
CA ALA A 49 -11.36 13.48 -12.85
C ALA A 49 -9.82 13.40 -12.71
N ARG A 50 -9.27 12.54 -11.83
CA ARG A 50 -7.82 12.41 -11.67
C ARG A 50 -7.19 11.61 -12.79
N THR A 51 -7.86 10.54 -13.21
CA THR A 51 -7.36 9.58 -14.20
C THR A 51 -7.91 9.84 -15.60
N ARG A 52 -9.01 10.58 -15.70
CA ARG A 52 -9.80 10.76 -16.92
C ARG A 52 -10.26 12.21 -17.07
N ASP A 53 -10.61 12.59 -18.30
CA ASP A 53 -11.25 13.88 -18.54
C ASP A 53 -12.75 13.70 -18.26
N VAL A 54 -13.27 14.41 -17.25
CA VAL A 54 -14.67 14.27 -16.83
C VAL A 54 -15.46 15.51 -17.27
N LEU A 55 -16.48 15.30 -18.10
CA LEU A 55 -17.47 16.30 -18.47
C LEU A 55 -18.73 16.08 -17.65
N THR A 56 -19.04 17.03 -16.77
CA THR A 56 -20.23 16.95 -15.91
C THR A 56 -21.39 17.68 -16.56
N ILE A 57 -22.52 16.99 -16.75
CA ILE A 57 -23.74 17.54 -17.31
C ILE A 57 -24.85 17.43 -16.28
N ARG A 58 -25.38 18.57 -15.86
CA ARG A 58 -26.52 18.63 -14.95
C ARG A 58 -27.83 18.62 -15.72
N VAL A 59 -28.66 17.60 -15.52
CA VAL A 59 -29.97 17.47 -16.19
C VAL A 59 -31.05 18.11 -15.29
N PRO A 60 -31.75 19.19 -15.74
CA PRO A 60 -32.86 19.76 -14.98
C PRO A 60 -34.09 18.83 -14.98
N ASP A 61 -34.98 18.99 -14.01
CA ASP A 61 -36.19 18.17 -13.87
C ASP A 61 -37.13 18.24 -15.11
N ALA A 62 -38.09 17.30 -15.15
CA ALA A 62 -39.03 17.12 -16.25
C ALA A 62 -39.97 18.32 -16.53
N ALA A 63 -39.85 19.45 -15.82
CA ALA A 63 -40.60 20.67 -16.11
C ALA A 63 -39.81 21.72 -16.93
N GLY A 64 -38.50 21.52 -17.16
CA GLY A 64 -37.63 22.50 -17.82
C GLY A 64 -37.06 22.05 -19.16
N ARG A 65 -37.72 22.41 -20.27
CA ARG A 65 -37.29 22.13 -21.65
C ARG A 65 -35.86 22.62 -21.96
N ARG A 66 -34.90 21.69 -22.01
CA ARG A 66 -33.81 21.65 -23.00
C ARG A 66 -33.12 20.29 -22.95
N VAL A 67 -33.21 19.51 -24.03
CA VAL A 67 -32.30 18.40 -24.28
C VAL A 67 -30.92 19.05 -24.43
N ILE A 68 -30.02 18.84 -23.48
CA ILE A 68 -28.64 19.35 -23.59
C ILE A 68 -28.01 18.56 -24.74
N ASP A 69 -27.76 19.21 -25.87
CA ASP A 69 -27.11 18.60 -27.03
C ASP A 69 -25.59 18.52 -26.78
N TRP A 70 -25.23 17.57 -25.93
CA TRP A 70 -23.87 17.24 -25.52
C TRP A 70 -22.97 16.71 -26.65
N ASN A 71 -23.50 16.51 -27.86
CA ASN A 71 -22.71 16.18 -29.03
C ASN A 71 -21.67 17.26 -29.36
N GLU A 72 -21.98 18.55 -29.13
CA GLU A 72 -21.00 19.64 -29.29
C GLU A 72 -19.84 19.52 -28.29
N SER A 73 -20.13 19.09 -27.06
CA SER A 73 -19.10 18.88 -26.02
C SER A 73 -18.28 17.60 -26.21
N LEU A 74 -18.78 16.67 -27.02
CA LEU A 74 -18.13 15.39 -27.36
C LEU A 74 -17.36 15.44 -28.68
N ALA A 75 -17.55 16.47 -29.50
CA ALA A 75 -16.97 16.58 -30.84
C ALA A 75 -15.43 16.54 -30.86
N ASP A 76 -14.79 16.96 -29.77
CA ASP A 76 -13.33 16.97 -29.61
C ASP A 76 -12.76 15.69 -28.99
N THR A 77 -13.60 14.70 -28.67
CA THR A 77 -13.16 13.46 -28.02
C THR A 77 -12.61 12.45 -29.04
N VAL A 78 -11.34 12.11 -28.94
CA VAL A 78 -10.69 11.06 -29.75
C VAL A 78 -10.81 9.71 -29.04
N GLY A 79 -11.67 8.81 -29.53
CA GLY A 79 -11.70 7.40 -29.10
C GLY A 79 -12.96 6.88 -28.39
N GLY A 80 -14.07 7.63 -28.43
CA GLY A 80 -15.34 7.24 -27.82
C GLY A 80 -15.40 7.50 -26.30
N ALA A 81 -16.41 8.21 -25.85
CA ALA A 81 -16.65 8.54 -24.45
C ALA A 81 -17.37 7.41 -23.70
N THR A 82 -17.14 7.32 -22.40
CA THR A 82 -17.98 6.54 -21.48
C THR A 82 -18.98 7.45 -20.81
N VAL A 83 -20.25 7.08 -20.82
CA VAL A 83 -21.33 7.86 -20.21
C VAL A 83 -21.71 7.19 -18.89
N VAL A 84 -21.59 7.90 -17.78
CA VAL A 84 -22.05 7.44 -16.46
C VAL A 84 -23.29 8.24 -16.09
N ALA A 85 -24.44 7.57 -16.01
CA ALA A 85 -25.72 8.17 -15.65
C ALA A 85 -26.17 7.68 -14.28
N ILE A 86 -26.51 8.61 -13.40
CA ILE A 86 -26.91 8.36 -12.01
C ILE A 86 -28.39 8.72 -11.83
N GLY A 87 -29.16 7.83 -11.22
CA GLY A 87 -30.59 8.00 -10.96
C GLY A 87 -31.47 7.76 -12.19
N GLY A 88 -32.65 8.41 -12.23
CA GLY A 88 -33.65 8.29 -13.30
C GLY A 88 -33.26 8.79 -14.69
N HIS A 89 -31.97 9.00 -14.98
CA HIS A 89 -31.45 9.54 -16.24
C HIS A 89 -30.96 8.46 -17.23
N SER A 90 -31.32 7.20 -16.99
CA SER A 90 -30.94 6.06 -17.82
C SER A 90 -31.47 6.15 -19.25
N SER A 91 -32.72 6.59 -19.40
CA SER A 91 -33.40 6.77 -20.68
C SER A 91 -32.70 7.81 -21.57
N GLU A 92 -32.23 8.93 -20.99
CA GLU A 92 -31.49 9.97 -21.69
C GLU A 92 -30.11 9.46 -22.16
N ALA A 93 -29.39 8.76 -21.29
CA ALA A 93 -28.08 8.18 -21.61
C ALA A 93 -28.17 7.17 -22.76
N ILE A 94 -29.14 6.26 -22.68
CA ILE A 94 -29.41 5.25 -23.73
C ILE A 94 -29.85 5.93 -25.03
N ARG A 95 -30.80 6.88 -24.98
CA ARG A 95 -31.30 7.57 -26.18
C ARG A 95 -30.18 8.30 -26.91
N ALA A 96 -29.33 9.01 -26.19
CA ALA A 96 -28.25 9.76 -26.81
C ALA A 96 -27.10 8.86 -27.30
N ALA A 97 -26.79 7.75 -26.63
CA ALA A 97 -25.85 6.76 -27.18
C ALA A 97 -26.33 6.16 -28.51
N ARG A 98 -27.65 5.98 -28.68
CA ARG A 98 -28.25 5.52 -29.95
C ARG A 98 -28.15 6.57 -31.06
N HIS A 99 -28.27 7.87 -30.74
CA HIS A 99 -28.17 8.96 -31.72
C HIS A 99 -26.72 9.38 -32.04
N GLY A 100 -25.81 9.29 -31.09
CA GLY A 100 -24.38 9.65 -31.20
C GLY A 100 -23.46 8.43 -31.31
N ALA A 101 -23.90 7.35 -31.96
CA ALA A 101 -23.30 6.01 -31.90
C ALA A 101 -21.78 5.92 -32.22
N SER A 102 -21.19 6.92 -32.88
CA SER A 102 -19.74 7.00 -33.14
C SER A 102 -18.93 7.61 -32.00
N LEU A 103 -19.56 8.37 -31.10
CA LEU A 103 -18.91 9.12 -30.01
C LEU A 103 -19.06 8.46 -28.64
N VAL A 104 -20.04 7.56 -28.44
CA VAL A 104 -20.25 6.87 -27.16
C VAL A 104 -19.86 5.39 -27.27
N GLY A 105 -18.77 5.02 -26.60
CA GLY A 105 -18.28 3.64 -26.58
C GLY A 105 -19.05 2.78 -25.59
N ARG A 106 -19.29 3.30 -24.39
CA ARG A 106 -19.88 2.57 -23.26
C ARG A 106 -20.84 3.42 -22.42
N ILE A 107 -21.75 2.76 -21.72
CA ILE A 107 -22.73 3.37 -20.81
C ILE A 107 -22.70 2.65 -19.46
N VAL A 108 -22.70 3.40 -18.38
CA VAL A 108 -22.92 2.92 -17.01
C VAL A 108 -24.19 3.56 -16.49
N LEU A 109 -25.12 2.75 -16.00
CA LEU A 109 -26.38 3.15 -15.39
C LEU A 109 -26.33 2.81 -13.90
N ILE A 110 -26.52 3.80 -13.03
CA ILE A 110 -26.44 3.63 -11.58
C ILE A 110 -27.77 4.06 -10.96
N ASP A 111 -28.37 3.15 -10.18
CA ASP A 111 -29.67 3.33 -9.51
C ASP A 111 -30.80 3.78 -10.46
N PRO A 112 -31.02 3.09 -11.60
CA PRO A 112 -32.08 3.47 -12.53
C PRO A 112 -33.46 3.09 -11.95
N GLU A 113 -34.50 3.89 -12.24
CA GLU A 113 -35.86 3.56 -11.80
C GLU A 113 -36.28 2.14 -12.29
N PRO A 114 -36.93 1.34 -11.43
CA PRO A 114 -37.05 -0.12 -11.59
C PRO A 114 -37.86 -0.63 -12.80
N ALA A 115 -38.41 0.23 -13.66
CA ALA A 115 -39.27 -0.18 -14.78
C ALA A 115 -38.69 0.04 -16.20
N ASP A 116 -37.70 0.92 -16.39
CA ASP A 116 -37.32 1.40 -17.74
C ASP A 116 -35.89 1.03 -18.21
N ALA A 117 -34.98 0.63 -17.31
CA ALA A 117 -33.59 0.32 -17.70
C ALA A 117 -33.49 -0.88 -18.65
N ASP A 118 -34.19 -1.97 -18.32
CA ASP A 118 -34.19 -3.20 -19.12
C ASP A 118 -34.91 -3.01 -20.47
N ALA A 119 -36.04 -2.28 -20.48
CA ALA A 119 -36.81 -2.02 -21.69
C ALA A 119 -36.06 -1.13 -22.70
N GLY A 120 -35.19 -0.23 -22.22
CA GLY A 120 -34.37 0.67 -23.03
C GLY A 120 -33.05 0.08 -23.53
N ALA A 121 -32.43 -0.83 -22.78
CA ALA A 121 -31.14 -1.43 -23.15
C ALA A 121 -31.26 -2.58 -24.18
N HIS A 122 -32.46 -3.16 -24.34
CA HIS A 122 -32.72 -4.20 -25.34
C HIS A 122 -32.24 -3.78 -26.76
N GLY A 123 -31.25 -4.51 -27.28
CA GLY A 123 -30.63 -4.28 -28.59
C GLY A 123 -29.23 -3.67 -28.57
N MET A 124 -28.68 -3.33 -27.40
CA MET A 124 -27.25 -3.00 -27.25
C MET A 124 -26.46 -4.20 -26.72
N ASP A 125 -25.19 -4.29 -27.12
CA ASP A 125 -24.26 -5.31 -26.63
C ASP A 125 -24.02 -5.15 -25.12
N GLU A 126 -24.15 -6.23 -24.35
CA GLU A 126 -23.92 -6.27 -22.90
C GLU A 126 -22.50 -5.84 -22.54
N SER A 127 -21.52 -6.00 -23.44
CA SER A 127 -20.16 -5.49 -23.27
C SER A 127 -20.06 -3.95 -23.25
N ARG A 128 -21.14 -3.25 -23.67
CA ARG A 128 -21.23 -1.79 -23.79
C ARG A 128 -22.12 -1.14 -22.74
N VAL A 129 -22.87 -1.91 -21.94
CA VAL A 129 -23.75 -1.37 -20.89
C VAL A 129 -23.51 -2.06 -19.54
N LEU A 130 -23.14 -1.29 -18.52
CA LEU A 130 -23.10 -1.74 -17.12
C LEU A 130 -24.31 -1.18 -16.37
N VAL A 131 -25.08 -2.04 -15.70
CA VAL A 131 -26.23 -1.63 -14.87
C VAL A 131 -25.94 -1.97 -13.41
N LEU A 132 -25.92 -0.96 -12.55
CA LEU A 132 -25.75 -1.07 -11.11
C LEU A 132 -27.08 -0.69 -10.43
N SER A 133 -27.89 -1.69 -10.05
CA SER A 133 -29.24 -1.50 -9.49
C SER A 133 -29.32 -1.88 -8.00
N THR A 134 -30.23 -1.24 -7.25
CA THR A 134 -30.39 -1.40 -5.79
C THR A 134 -31.59 -2.28 -5.39
N SER A 135 -32.35 -2.82 -6.36
CA SER A 135 -33.73 -3.32 -6.12
C SER A 135 -33.86 -4.65 -5.37
N ASP A 136 -32.84 -5.51 -5.27
CA ASP A 136 -32.84 -6.62 -4.29
C ASP A 136 -31.46 -7.16 -3.86
N GLU A 137 -30.36 -6.69 -4.48
CA GLU A 137 -28.97 -6.81 -3.96
C GLU A 137 -28.62 -5.70 -2.92
N ARG A 138 -29.68 -5.00 -2.45
CA ARG A 138 -29.93 -4.29 -1.17
C ARG A 138 -28.74 -3.54 -0.53
N ARG A 139 -28.75 -2.21 -0.59
CA ARG A 139 -27.93 -1.24 0.22
C ARG A 139 -26.40 -1.26 0.06
N THR A 140 -25.80 -2.37 -0.37
CA THR A 140 -24.34 -2.58 -0.34
C THR A 140 -23.51 -1.70 -1.27
N LEU A 141 -24.05 -1.28 -2.42
CA LEU A 141 -23.32 -0.45 -3.38
C LEU A 141 -23.21 1.00 -2.88
N LEU A 142 -24.32 1.60 -2.41
CA LEU A 142 -24.34 2.96 -1.86
C LEU A 142 -23.46 3.10 -0.60
N ASP A 143 -23.48 2.08 0.26
CA ASP A 143 -22.65 2.06 1.48
C ASP A 143 -21.14 1.89 1.17
N ARG A 144 -20.80 1.51 -0.07
CA ARG A 144 -19.43 1.20 -0.51
C ARG A 144 -19.08 1.92 -1.80
N PRO A 145 -18.94 3.25 -1.74
CA PRO A 145 -18.63 4.08 -2.90
C PRO A 145 -17.41 3.60 -3.71
N ALA A 146 -16.34 3.17 -3.02
CA ALA A 146 -15.15 2.66 -3.69
C ALA A 146 -15.38 1.38 -4.51
N ARG A 147 -16.33 0.51 -4.11
CA ARG A 147 -16.69 -0.70 -4.84
C ARG A 147 -17.39 -0.37 -6.16
N ILE A 148 -18.31 0.60 -6.13
CA ILE A 148 -18.95 1.13 -7.34
C ILE A 148 -17.88 1.65 -8.30
N LEU A 149 -16.92 2.44 -7.79
CA LEU A 149 -15.86 2.94 -8.64
C LEU A 149 -15.02 1.81 -9.25
N SER A 150 -14.65 0.78 -8.48
CA SER A 150 -13.92 -0.37 -9.03
C SER A 150 -14.68 -1.04 -10.17
N LEU A 151 -15.98 -1.28 -10.01
CA LEU A 151 -16.83 -1.88 -11.05
C LEU A 151 -16.90 -1.01 -12.31
N ILE A 152 -17.03 0.31 -12.14
CA ILE A 152 -16.99 1.28 -13.24
C ILE A 152 -15.65 1.20 -13.96
N GLU A 153 -14.54 1.20 -13.22
CA GLU A 153 -13.21 1.18 -13.80
C GLU A 153 -12.88 -0.15 -14.49
N GLU A 154 -13.24 -1.28 -13.90
CA GLU A 154 -13.13 -2.59 -14.53
C GLU A 154 -13.91 -2.64 -15.85
N PHE A 155 -15.12 -2.10 -15.86
CA PHE A 155 -15.93 -2.03 -17.06
C PHE A 155 -15.34 -1.10 -18.12
N ILE A 156 -14.77 0.04 -17.72
CA ILE A 156 -14.05 0.97 -18.62
C ILE A 156 -12.75 0.35 -19.16
N ASP A 157 -12.02 -0.42 -18.36
CA ASP A 157 -10.70 -0.93 -18.75
C ASP A 157 -10.78 -2.30 -19.45
N GLY A 158 -11.84 -3.08 -19.19
CA GLY A 158 -12.02 -4.47 -19.62
C GLY A 158 -12.04 -4.72 -21.13
N ALA A 159 -12.33 -3.73 -21.99
CA ALA A 159 -12.31 -3.90 -23.45
C ALA A 159 -10.91 -3.82 -24.07
N ARG A 160 -9.84 -3.63 -23.27
CA ARG A 160 -8.46 -3.91 -23.71
C ARG A 160 -8.07 -5.37 -23.50
N ALA A 161 -8.88 -6.16 -22.79
CA ALA A 161 -8.57 -7.52 -22.37
C ALA A 161 -9.22 -8.63 -23.21
N ASP A 162 -9.93 -8.31 -24.30
CA ASP A 162 -10.39 -9.30 -25.30
C ASP A 162 -9.22 -9.83 -26.16
N ARG A 163 -8.27 -10.47 -25.49
CA ARG A 163 -7.52 -11.62 -25.99
C ARG A 163 -7.51 -12.64 -24.85
N ALA A 164 -8.58 -13.42 -24.82
CA ALA A 164 -8.78 -14.54 -23.91
C ALA A 164 -7.66 -15.60 -24.08
N PRO A 165 -7.44 -16.42 -23.04
CA PRO A 165 -6.28 -17.31 -22.90
C PRO A 165 -6.42 -18.56 -23.76
N ASP A 166 -5.33 -18.95 -24.42
CA ASP A 166 -5.29 -20.18 -25.20
C ASP A 166 -5.31 -21.38 -24.24
N THR A 167 -6.46 -22.02 -24.15
CA THR A 167 -6.69 -23.24 -23.40
C THR A 167 -6.32 -24.42 -24.28
N ASN A 168 -5.08 -24.88 -24.17
CA ASN A 168 -4.75 -26.24 -24.61
C ASN A 168 -3.75 -26.89 -23.66
N ARG A 169 -4.27 -27.40 -22.55
CA ARG A 169 -3.65 -28.48 -21.77
C ARG A 169 -3.97 -29.80 -22.46
N SER A 170 -2.95 -30.42 -23.05
CA SER A 170 -2.94 -31.86 -23.29
C SER A 170 -1.64 -32.46 -22.74
N GLY A 171 -1.73 -33.75 -22.42
CA GLY A 171 -0.97 -34.40 -21.36
C GLY A 171 0.51 -34.65 -21.61
N VAL A 172 1.17 -34.81 -20.47
CA VAL A 172 2.56 -35.17 -20.19
C VAL A 172 3.07 -36.38 -21.00
N ALA A 173 4.32 -36.28 -21.45
CA ALA A 173 5.27 -37.38 -21.34
C ALA A 173 6.69 -36.83 -21.08
N ALA A 174 7.19 -37.12 -19.88
CA ALA A 174 8.54 -36.81 -19.45
C ALA A 174 9.58 -37.66 -20.20
N ALA A 175 10.71 -37.05 -20.57
CA ALA A 175 11.96 -37.75 -20.79
C ALA A 175 13.10 -36.83 -20.34
N GLY A 176 13.67 -37.16 -19.17
CA GLY A 176 14.78 -36.42 -18.60
C GLY A 176 16.09 -36.69 -19.32
N ILE A 177 16.96 -35.69 -19.34
CA ILE A 177 18.41 -35.89 -19.33
C ILE A 177 19.00 -34.85 -18.37
N ARG A 178 19.40 -35.34 -17.19
CA ARG A 178 20.34 -34.66 -16.31
C ARG A 178 21.70 -34.70 -17.00
N ASN A 179 22.34 -33.55 -17.15
CA ASN A 179 23.80 -33.47 -17.23
C ASN A 179 24.27 -32.39 -16.26
N ALA A 180 24.73 -32.85 -15.10
CA ALA A 180 25.51 -32.06 -14.17
C ALA A 180 26.88 -31.81 -14.83
N VAL A 181 27.15 -30.56 -15.16
CA VAL A 181 28.51 -30.09 -15.40
C VAL A 181 28.86 -29.23 -14.19
N ALA A 182 29.90 -29.63 -13.48
CA ALA A 182 30.42 -28.95 -12.30
C ALA A 182 30.70 -27.47 -12.64
N ARG A 183 29.92 -26.58 -12.04
CA ARG A 183 30.20 -25.14 -12.04
C ARG A 183 31.20 -24.87 -10.93
N THR A 184 32.17 -24.04 -11.23
CA THR A 184 33.19 -23.56 -10.29
C THR A 184 32.46 -22.92 -9.10
N SER A 185 32.47 -23.59 -7.96
CA SER A 185 31.94 -23.08 -6.71
C SER A 185 32.60 -21.74 -6.41
N LEU A 186 31.80 -20.69 -6.31
CA LEU A 186 32.19 -19.44 -5.69
C LEU A 186 32.39 -19.71 -4.18
N ASP A 187 33.58 -20.17 -3.80
CA ASP A 187 34.09 -20.37 -2.44
C ASP A 187 33.04 -20.68 -1.36
N GLY A 188 32.54 -21.93 -1.32
CA GLY A 188 31.77 -22.46 -0.19
C GLY A 188 30.37 -21.86 0.05
N ALA A 189 29.89 -20.96 -0.81
CA ALA A 189 28.55 -20.40 -0.72
C ALA A 189 27.46 -21.43 -1.10
N THR A 190 26.32 -21.36 -0.43
CA THR A 190 25.15 -22.21 -0.74
C THR A 190 24.39 -21.67 -1.95
N GLU A 191 24.23 -22.48 -2.99
CA GLU A 191 23.42 -22.10 -4.16
C GLU A 191 21.93 -22.41 -3.97
N VAL A 192 21.09 -21.43 -4.25
CA VAL A 192 19.62 -21.55 -4.27
C VAL A 192 19.05 -20.72 -5.42
N ASP A 193 17.82 -20.97 -5.87
CA ASP A 193 17.20 -20.13 -6.90
C ASP A 193 16.79 -18.76 -6.35
N ALA A 194 16.22 -18.72 -5.15
CA ALA A 194 15.77 -17.49 -4.51
C ALA A 194 16.26 -17.35 -3.06
N VAL A 195 16.64 -16.12 -2.69
CA VAL A 195 16.84 -15.71 -1.29
C VAL A 195 15.77 -14.69 -0.95
N ILE A 196 15.08 -14.92 0.16
CA ILE A 196 14.12 -13.99 0.77
C ILE A 196 14.76 -13.43 2.05
N VAL A 197 14.79 -12.11 2.21
CA VAL A 197 15.37 -11.44 3.40
C VAL A 197 14.24 -10.89 4.27
N GLY A 198 14.07 -11.46 5.46
CA GLY A 198 13.03 -11.14 6.45
C GLY A 198 11.96 -12.22 6.56
N ALA A 199 11.52 -12.53 7.79
CA ALA A 199 10.47 -13.53 8.07
C ALA A 199 9.22 -12.92 8.74
N GLY A 200 8.83 -11.70 8.33
CA GLY A 200 7.51 -11.14 8.62
C GLY A 200 6.46 -11.54 7.57
N PHE A 201 5.28 -10.89 7.57
CA PHE A 201 4.20 -11.14 6.61
C PHE A 201 4.67 -11.22 5.14
N ALA A 202 5.51 -10.27 4.70
CA ALA A 202 5.99 -10.24 3.31
C ALA A 202 6.87 -11.43 2.94
N GLY A 203 7.86 -11.76 3.78
CA GLY A 203 8.78 -12.84 3.50
C GLY A 203 8.15 -14.22 3.66
N LEU A 204 7.31 -14.40 4.70
CA LEU A 204 6.54 -15.62 4.88
C LEU A 204 5.54 -15.81 3.74
N GLY A 205 4.79 -14.77 3.37
CA GLY A 205 3.85 -14.82 2.25
C GLY A 205 4.54 -15.22 0.94
N ALA A 206 5.70 -14.60 0.63
CA ALA A 206 6.48 -14.96 -0.55
C ALA A 206 6.96 -16.42 -0.50
N GLY A 207 7.48 -16.87 0.65
CA GLY A 207 7.92 -18.25 0.85
C GLY A 207 6.80 -19.27 0.69
N ILE A 208 5.63 -19.01 1.28
CA ILE A 208 4.44 -19.88 1.17
C ILE A 208 4.02 -19.99 -0.29
N ARG A 209 3.97 -18.86 -1.01
CA ARG A 209 3.52 -18.85 -2.41
C ARG A 209 4.52 -19.53 -3.35
N LEU A 210 5.82 -19.39 -3.13
CA LEU A 210 6.85 -20.17 -3.83
C LEU A 210 6.70 -21.67 -3.54
N ALA A 211 6.55 -22.06 -2.28
CA ALA A 211 6.36 -23.47 -1.90
C ALA A 211 5.10 -24.07 -2.55
N ARG A 212 3.97 -23.35 -2.54
CA ARG A 212 2.70 -23.76 -3.18
C ARG A 212 2.81 -23.80 -4.71
N ARG A 213 3.66 -22.98 -5.32
CA ARG A 213 4.00 -23.05 -6.76
C ARG A 213 4.85 -24.29 -7.10
N GLY A 214 5.43 -24.95 -6.10
CA GLY A 214 6.28 -26.13 -6.25
C GLY A 214 7.78 -25.81 -6.26
N ASP A 215 8.17 -24.56 -6.01
CA ASP A 215 9.57 -24.21 -5.85
C ASP A 215 10.12 -24.83 -4.56
N THR A 216 11.31 -25.43 -4.66
CA THR A 216 11.99 -26.07 -3.53
C THR A 216 13.36 -25.46 -3.24
N SER A 217 13.87 -24.66 -4.17
CA SER A 217 15.22 -24.08 -4.15
C SER A 217 15.17 -22.63 -3.67
N PHE A 218 14.76 -22.42 -2.43
CA PHE A 218 14.78 -21.09 -1.83
C PHE A 218 15.07 -21.13 -0.34
N VAL A 219 15.54 -20.00 0.19
CA VAL A 219 15.82 -19.79 1.61
C VAL A 219 15.23 -18.46 2.09
N ILE A 220 14.73 -18.43 3.32
CA ILE A 220 14.26 -17.25 4.03
C ILE A 220 15.25 -16.96 5.15
N LEU A 221 15.89 -15.80 5.12
CA LEU A 221 16.90 -15.35 6.08
C LEU A 221 16.28 -14.35 7.06
N GLU A 222 16.38 -14.60 8.35
CA GLU A 222 15.85 -13.73 9.41
C GLU A 222 16.93 -13.48 10.46
N ARG A 223 17.12 -12.20 10.83
CA ARG A 223 18.11 -11.79 11.82
C ARG A 223 17.77 -12.28 13.22
N ALA A 224 16.47 -12.35 13.55
CA ALA A 224 15.98 -12.79 14.83
C ALA A 224 15.91 -14.33 14.95
N HIS A 225 15.68 -14.81 16.17
CA HIS A 225 15.56 -16.24 16.48
C HIS A 225 14.13 -16.79 16.40
N ASP A 226 13.17 -15.98 15.93
CA ASP A 226 11.78 -16.40 15.65
C ASP A 226 11.26 -15.64 14.42
N VAL A 227 10.18 -16.12 13.82
CA VAL A 227 9.48 -15.44 12.72
C VAL A 227 8.55 -14.35 13.25
N GLY A 228 7.90 -13.58 12.39
CA GLY A 228 6.83 -12.65 12.77
C GLY A 228 7.11 -11.18 12.47
N GLY A 229 8.38 -10.79 12.33
CA GLY A 229 8.78 -9.41 12.03
C GLY A 229 8.23 -8.42 13.05
N THR A 230 7.44 -7.44 12.62
CA THR A 230 6.81 -6.43 13.48
C THR A 230 6.13 -7.01 14.72
N TRP A 231 5.41 -8.13 14.56
CA TRP A 231 4.62 -8.74 15.65
C TRP A 231 5.44 -9.57 16.64
N ARG A 232 6.67 -9.90 16.25
CA ARG A 232 7.69 -10.47 17.14
C ARG A 232 8.46 -9.38 17.87
N ASP A 233 8.83 -8.32 17.16
CA ASP A 233 9.72 -7.27 17.70
C ASP A 233 8.97 -6.28 18.61
N ASN A 234 7.71 -5.96 18.29
CA ASN A 234 6.92 -5.01 19.07
C ASN A 234 6.07 -5.77 20.10
N VAL A 235 6.58 -5.86 21.33
CA VAL A 235 5.93 -6.55 22.45
C VAL A 235 5.50 -5.62 23.59
N TYR A 236 5.52 -4.31 23.35
CA TYR A 236 5.12 -3.32 24.34
C TYR A 236 3.65 -3.50 24.78
N PRO A 237 3.29 -3.16 26.03
CA PRO A 237 1.93 -3.32 26.55
C PRO A 237 0.87 -2.63 25.68
N GLY A 238 -0.18 -3.38 25.33
CA GLY A 238 -1.30 -2.88 24.53
C GLY A 238 -1.07 -2.91 23.01
N VAL A 239 0.05 -3.46 22.53
CA VAL A 239 0.31 -3.62 21.09
C VAL A 239 -0.82 -4.40 20.41
N ALA A 240 -1.43 -3.79 19.40
CA ALA A 240 -2.54 -4.37 18.65
C ALA A 240 -2.58 -3.81 17.23
N CYS A 241 -3.20 -4.54 16.31
CA CYS A 241 -3.46 -4.03 14.96
C CYS A 241 -4.58 -2.98 14.99
N ASP A 242 -4.50 -2.03 14.07
CA ASP A 242 -5.53 -1.02 13.81
C ASP A 242 -6.37 -1.36 12.55
N ILE A 243 -6.14 -2.54 11.97
CA ILE A 243 -6.92 -3.11 10.86
C ILE A 243 -7.70 -4.31 11.39
N PRO A 244 -8.97 -4.51 10.94
CA PRO A 244 -9.77 -5.64 11.36
C PRO A 244 -9.06 -6.99 11.14
N SER A 245 -9.07 -7.88 12.13
CA SER A 245 -8.27 -9.11 12.18
C SER A 245 -8.50 -10.03 10.97
N HIS A 246 -9.76 -10.18 10.55
CA HIS A 246 -10.09 -11.00 9.38
C HIS A 246 -9.63 -10.40 8.05
N LEU A 247 -9.27 -9.11 7.99
CA LEU A 247 -8.65 -8.46 6.84
C LEU A 247 -7.12 -8.39 6.97
N TYR A 248 -6.60 -8.34 8.19
CA TYR A 248 -5.16 -8.35 8.51
C TYR A 248 -4.62 -9.78 8.69
N SER A 249 -4.83 -10.59 7.67
CA SER A 249 -4.36 -11.98 7.55
C SER A 249 -4.20 -12.35 6.07
N PHE A 250 -3.44 -13.39 5.76
CA PHE A 250 -3.29 -13.85 4.38
C PHE A 250 -4.65 -14.29 3.83
N SER A 251 -5.00 -13.83 2.62
CA SER A 251 -6.25 -14.21 1.95
C SER A 251 -6.29 -15.71 1.63
N PHE A 252 -5.13 -16.30 1.39
CA PHE A 252 -4.95 -17.72 1.07
C PHE A 252 -4.74 -18.62 2.30
N LEU A 253 -4.74 -18.05 3.50
CA LEU A 253 -4.66 -18.71 4.81
C LEU A 253 -5.52 -17.97 5.85
N PRO A 254 -6.86 -17.95 5.67
CA PRO A 254 -7.75 -17.25 6.60
C PRO A 254 -7.76 -17.93 7.98
N LYS A 255 -7.82 -17.12 9.04
CA LYS A 255 -8.05 -17.58 10.42
C LYS A 255 -9.49 -17.24 10.84
N PRO A 256 -10.38 -18.23 11.06
CA PRO A 256 -11.78 -17.98 11.40
C PRO A 256 -12.00 -17.65 12.89
N ASP A 257 -11.08 -18.05 13.76
CA ASP A 257 -11.21 -18.00 15.22
C ASP A 257 -10.41 -16.85 15.85
N TRP A 258 -10.35 -15.68 15.20
CA TRP A 258 -9.76 -14.48 15.84
C TRP A 258 -10.50 -14.13 17.13
N SER A 259 -9.79 -13.71 18.16
CA SER A 259 -10.37 -13.40 19.48
C SER A 259 -11.24 -12.14 19.48
N GLY A 260 -10.97 -11.20 18.59
CA GLY A 260 -11.70 -9.94 18.49
C GLY A 260 -11.54 -9.23 17.15
N PHE A 261 -12.31 -8.15 16.99
CA PHE A 261 -12.35 -7.37 15.77
C PHE A 261 -10.98 -6.77 15.43
N PHE A 262 -10.20 -6.36 16.44
CA PHE A 262 -8.80 -5.98 16.32
C PHE A 262 -7.92 -6.89 17.20
N ALA A 263 -7.10 -7.74 16.58
CA ALA A 263 -6.26 -8.69 17.29
C ALA A 263 -5.08 -7.99 18.00
N GLY A 264 -4.77 -8.51 19.19
CA GLY A 264 -3.54 -8.16 19.92
C GLY A 264 -2.31 -8.70 19.20
N GLY A 265 -1.15 -8.08 19.44
CA GLY A 265 0.08 -8.43 18.73
C GLY A 265 0.54 -9.88 18.91
N SER A 266 0.34 -10.46 20.11
CA SER A 266 0.67 -11.85 20.39
C SER A 266 -0.15 -12.84 19.55
N GLU A 267 -1.45 -12.60 19.37
CA GLU A 267 -2.31 -13.46 18.56
C GLU A 267 -1.92 -13.43 17.07
N ILE A 268 -1.49 -12.25 16.58
CA ILE A 268 -0.99 -12.12 15.21
C ILE A 268 0.36 -12.82 15.05
N HIS A 269 1.23 -12.73 16.05
CA HIS A 269 2.48 -13.47 16.06
C HIS A 269 2.24 -14.99 16.03
N ASP A 270 1.31 -15.49 16.84
CA ASP A 270 0.88 -16.90 16.85
C ASP A 270 0.38 -17.33 15.46
N TYR A 271 -0.48 -16.52 14.83
CA TYR A 271 -0.95 -16.78 13.47
C TYR A 271 0.19 -16.94 12.45
N LEU A 272 1.25 -16.12 12.53
CA LEU A 272 2.39 -16.23 11.63
C LEU A 272 3.24 -17.48 11.90
N ARG A 273 3.39 -17.88 13.17
CA ARG A 273 4.03 -19.15 13.54
C ARG A 273 3.21 -20.35 13.06
N ASP A 274 1.89 -20.26 13.14
CA ASP A 274 0.96 -21.28 12.63
C ASP A 274 1.04 -21.41 11.12
N ALA A 275 1.14 -20.29 10.39
CA ALA A 275 1.32 -20.28 8.95
C ALA A 275 2.61 -21.00 8.53
N VAL A 276 3.72 -20.78 9.24
CA VAL A 276 4.98 -21.50 9.00
C VAL A 276 4.80 -23.01 9.17
N ARG A 277 4.18 -23.44 10.27
CA ARG A 277 3.94 -24.86 10.58
C ARG A 277 3.01 -25.53 9.59
N THR A 278 1.93 -24.85 9.24
CA THR A 278 0.89 -25.37 8.32
C THR A 278 1.43 -25.56 6.91
N GLU A 279 2.30 -24.66 6.46
CA GLU A 279 2.86 -24.67 5.11
C GLU A 279 4.22 -25.39 5.01
N GLY A 280 4.74 -25.93 6.13
CA GLY A 280 6.01 -26.66 6.17
C GLY A 280 7.22 -25.83 5.77
N LEU A 281 7.23 -24.53 6.13
CA LEU A 281 8.28 -23.60 5.75
C LEU A 281 9.57 -23.71 6.57
N GLU A 282 9.58 -24.48 7.66
CA GLU A 282 10.72 -24.59 8.59
C GLU A 282 12.01 -24.99 7.87
N ARG A 283 11.92 -25.86 6.87
CA ARG A 283 13.09 -26.32 6.08
C ARG A 283 13.75 -25.19 5.28
N HIS A 284 12.99 -24.16 4.92
CA HIS A 284 13.45 -23.00 4.15
C HIS A 284 13.94 -21.86 5.05
N LEU A 285 13.64 -21.88 6.35
CA LEU A 285 13.98 -20.80 7.28
C LEU A 285 15.41 -20.94 7.82
N ARG A 286 16.10 -19.81 7.91
CA ARG A 286 17.39 -19.64 8.61
C ARG A 286 17.26 -18.44 9.54
N LEU A 287 16.92 -18.75 10.78
CA LEU A 287 16.82 -17.79 11.87
C LEU A 287 18.23 -17.46 12.41
N GLY A 288 18.37 -16.34 13.13
CA GLY A 288 19.67 -15.87 13.64
C GLY A 288 20.69 -15.58 12.54
N SER A 289 20.24 -15.30 11.31
CA SER A 289 21.06 -15.16 10.11
C SER A 289 20.91 -13.75 9.55
N GLU A 290 21.58 -12.78 10.17
CA GLU A 290 21.59 -11.40 9.70
C GLU A 290 22.30 -11.28 8.34
N VAL A 291 21.64 -10.64 7.38
CA VAL A 291 22.22 -10.31 6.07
C VAL A 291 23.11 -9.06 6.20
N LEU A 292 24.39 -9.21 5.88
CA LEU A 292 25.42 -8.18 5.99
C LEU A 292 25.66 -7.44 4.67
N GLU A 293 25.53 -8.14 3.54
CA GLU A 293 25.69 -7.57 2.20
C GLU A 293 24.86 -8.35 1.17
N MET A 294 24.27 -7.64 0.20
CA MET A 294 23.65 -8.20 -0.99
C MET A 294 24.30 -7.56 -2.22
N ARG A 295 24.93 -8.35 -3.08
CA ARG A 295 25.71 -7.84 -4.22
C ARG A 295 25.37 -8.58 -5.50
N TRP A 296 25.07 -7.82 -6.55
CA TRP A 296 24.93 -8.35 -7.90
C TRP A 296 26.29 -8.72 -8.47
N LEU A 297 26.42 -9.95 -8.94
CA LEU A 297 27.56 -10.49 -9.67
C LEU A 297 27.20 -10.47 -11.16
N ALA A 298 27.70 -9.46 -11.88
CA ALA A 298 27.32 -9.22 -13.27
C ALA A 298 27.70 -10.38 -14.21
N ASP A 299 28.89 -10.97 -14.03
CA ASP A 299 29.39 -12.07 -14.87
C ASP A 299 28.54 -13.35 -14.70
N ASP A 300 28.08 -13.61 -13.47
CA ASP A 300 27.28 -14.79 -13.13
C ASP A 300 25.77 -14.55 -13.27
N ARG A 301 25.36 -13.28 -13.37
CA ARG A 301 23.96 -12.81 -13.37
C ARG A 301 23.18 -13.35 -12.18
N ARG A 302 23.81 -13.23 -11.01
CA ARG A 302 23.32 -13.74 -9.72
C ARG A 302 23.60 -12.73 -8.62
N TRP A 303 22.87 -12.87 -7.53
CA TRP A 303 23.13 -12.19 -6.27
C TRP A 303 24.01 -13.05 -5.39
N ARG A 304 25.05 -12.45 -4.78
CA ARG A 304 25.71 -12.98 -3.59
C ARG A 304 25.11 -12.30 -2.36
N VAL A 305 24.66 -13.08 -1.40
CA VAL A 305 24.12 -12.62 -0.13
C VAL A 305 25.02 -13.11 0.98
N ARG A 306 25.71 -12.18 1.66
CA ARG A 306 26.60 -12.46 2.79
C ARG A 306 25.82 -12.40 4.09
N THR A 307 26.04 -13.37 4.96
CA THR A 307 25.43 -13.40 6.30
C THR A 307 26.47 -13.68 7.38
N GLY A 308 26.09 -13.54 8.65
CA GLY A 308 26.93 -13.95 9.77
C GLY A 308 27.13 -15.48 9.88
N SER A 309 26.30 -16.29 9.21
CA SER A 309 26.23 -17.75 9.35
C SER A 309 26.57 -18.53 8.05
N GLY A 310 26.90 -17.83 6.97
CA GLY A 310 27.28 -18.41 5.68
C GLY A 310 26.77 -17.59 4.48
N ASP A 311 27.45 -17.70 3.35
CA ASP A 311 27.10 -16.96 2.14
C ASP A 311 26.14 -17.77 1.24
N TYR A 312 25.27 -17.07 0.53
CA TYR A 312 24.34 -17.64 -0.45
C TYR A 312 24.59 -17.02 -1.83
N VAL A 313 24.38 -17.80 -2.87
CA VAL A 313 24.35 -17.32 -4.25
C VAL A 313 23.00 -17.68 -4.87
N CYS A 314 22.28 -16.69 -5.39
CA CYS A 314 20.94 -16.89 -5.94
C CYS A 314 20.66 -16.12 -7.22
N ARG A 315 19.67 -16.57 -7.97
CA ARG A 315 19.22 -15.89 -9.20
C ARG A 315 18.23 -14.76 -8.88
N THR A 316 17.33 -15.01 -7.93
CA THR A 316 16.32 -14.05 -7.46
C THR A 316 16.63 -13.59 -6.04
N LEU A 317 16.55 -12.29 -5.80
CA LEU A 317 16.62 -11.71 -4.45
C LEU A 317 15.30 -11.00 -4.14
N ILE A 318 14.63 -11.44 -3.07
CA ILE A 318 13.40 -10.82 -2.56
C ILE A 318 13.74 -10.17 -1.21
N VAL A 319 13.71 -8.85 -1.16
CA VAL A 319 13.91 -8.09 0.08
C VAL A 319 12.54 -7.83 0.71
N ALA A 320 12.29 -8.48 1.85
CA ALA A 320 11.06 -8.40 2.62
C ALA A 320 11.34 -7.96 4.08
N ALA A 321 12.30 -7.04 4.25
CA ALA A 321 12.82 -6.60 5.53
C ALA A 321 11.89 -5.68 6.32
N GLY A 322 10.74 -5.30 5.74
CA GLY A 322 9.79 -4.35 6.31
C GLY A 322 10.31 -2.91 6.33
N ARG A 323 9.41 -1.96 6.58
CA ARG A 323 9.75 -0.52 6.63
C ARG A 323 9.67 0.10 8.02
N LEU A 324 9.05 -0.59 8.98
CA LEU A 324 8.86 -0.16 10.38
C LEU A 324 9.58 -1.15 11.31
N SER A 325 10.85 -1.41 11.01
CA SER A 325 11.63 -2.50 11.61
C SER A 325 12.77 -1.98 12.49
N ASP A 326 13.38 -0.85 12.10
CA ASP A 326 14.53 -0.27 12.78
C ASP A 326 14.12 1.01 13.50
N ALA A 327 14.29 1.03 14.81
CA ALA A 327 13.89 2.13 15.69
C ALA A 327 14.60 3.43 15.34
N ARG A 328 13.87 4.54 15.38
CA ARG A 328 14.45 5.88 15.27
C ARG A 328 14.60 6.49 16.66
N MET A 329 15.82 6.46 17.19
CA MET A 329 16.15 7.14 18.43
C MET A 329 16.47 8.62 18.17
N PRO A 330 15.83 9.57 18.88
CA PRO A 330 16.20 10.98 18.78
C PRO A 330 17.54 11.25 19.47
N GLU A 331 18.28 12.22 18.98
CA GLU A 331 19.44 12.75 19.68
C GLU A 331 18.96 13.64 20.84
N VAL A 332 19.14 13.16 22.08
CA VAL A 332 18.78 13.89 23.30
C VAL A 332 20.04 14.07 24.15
N PRO A 333 20.54 15.30 24.34
CA PRO A 333 21.68 15.58 25.19
C PRO A 333 21.50 15.00 26.61
N GLY A 334 22.53 14.28 27.07
CA GLY A 334 22.61 13.66 28.40
C GLY A 334 21.87 12.33 28.56
N LEU A 335 21.21 11.83 27.50
CA LEU A 335 20.50 10.54 27.51
C LEU A 335 21.43 9.36 27.83
N ASP A 336 22.68 9.41 27.38
CA ASP A 336 23.73 8.42 27.65
C ASP A 336 24.14 8.35 29.13
N THR A 337 23.81 9.38 29.90
CA THR A 337 24.10 9.48 31.34
C THR A 337 22.84 9.40 32.23
N PHE A 338 21.66 9.14 31.63
CA PHE A 338 20.44 8.94 32.40
C PHE A 338 20.59 7.73 33.33
N PRO A 339 20.32 7.85 34.64
CA PRO A 339 20.60 6.79 35.61
C PRO A 339 19.60 5.64 35.57
N GLY A 340 18.45 5.83 34.89
CA GLY A 340 17.38 4.85 34.79
C GLY A 340 17.36 4.09 33.47
N PRO A 341 16.46 3.10 33.31
CA PRO A 341 16.25 2.40 32.05
C PRO A 341 15.79 3.33 30.93
N VAL A 342 16.35 3.13 29.74
CA VAL A 342 15.95 3.77 28.49
C VAL A 342 15.57 2.69 27.50
N MET A 343 14.35 2.75 26.94
CA MET A 343 13.88 1.78 25.95
C MET A 343 13.13 2.46 24.81
N HIS A 344 13.20 1.86 23.61
CA HIS A 344 12.30 2.20 22.51
C HIS A 344 11.11 1.23 22.51
N SER A 345 9.93 1.66 22.08
CA SER A 345 8.73 0.81 22.11
C SER A 345 8.91 -0.50 21.32
N SER A 346 9.69 -0.49 20.23
CA SER A 346 9.99 -1.68 19.42
C SER A 346 11.13 -2.55 19.96
N ALA A 347 11.71 -2.21 21.11
CA ALA A 347 12.75 -2.95 21.82
C ALA A 347 12.40 -2.96 23.31
N TRP A 348 11.16 -3.36 23.58
CA TRP A 348 10.58 -3.35 24.91
C TRP A 348 11.26 -4.39 25.81
N ASP A 349 11.56 -4.00 27.05
CA ASP A 349 12.20 -4.85 28.04
C ASP A 349 11.24 -5.08 29.22
N ASP A 350 10.61 -6.26 29.23
CA ASP A 350 9.66 -6.66 30.28
C ASP A 350 10.32 -6.87 31.65
N SER A 351 11.66 -6.88 31.75
CA SER A 351 12.37 -6.96 33.03
C SER A 351 12.40 -5.63 33.79
N VAL A 352 12.06 -4.51 33.13
CA VAL A 352 12.02 -3.19 33.75
C VAL A 352 10.76 -3.03 34.59
N GLU A 353 10.94 -2.90 35.91
CA GLU A 353 9.83 -2.69 36.83
C GLU A 353 9.30 -1.26 36.77
N LEU A 354 8.06 -1.12 36.27
CA LEU A 354 7.37 0.16 36.09
C LEU A 354 6.46 0.53 37.26
N GLN A 355 6.12 -0.42 38.13
CA GLN A 355 5.20 -0.18 39.24
C GLN A 355 5.75 0.90 40.16
N GLY A 356 4.97 1.97 40.35
CA GLY A 356 5.35 3.08 41.22
C GLY A 356 6.52 3.94 40.71
N ARG A 357 6.94 3.78 39.45
CA ARG A 357 7.98 4.60 38.81
C ARG A 357 7.39 5.83 38.13
N ARG A 358 8.21 6.87 37.98
CA ARG A 358 7.93 8.06 37.16
C ARG A 358 8.46 7.81 35.76
N VAL A 359 7.55 7.65 34.80
CA VAL A 359 7.89 7.24 33.42
C VAL A 359 7.73 8.43 32.48
N GLY A 360 8.77 8.76 31.72
CA GLY A 360 8.66 9.69 30.60
C GLY A 360 8.40 8.94 29.30
N VAL A 361 7.40 9.37 28.53
CA VAL A 361 7.08 8.85 27.19
C VAL A 361 7.33 9.96 26.17
N VAL A 362 8.23 9.71 25.22
CA VAL A 362 8.57 10.66 24.16
C VAL A 362 7.87 10.24 22.87
N GLY A 363 6.97 11.10 22.38
CA GLY A 363 6.17 10.86 21.19
C GLY A 363 4.73 10.45 21.49
N THR A 364 3.85 10.76 20.54
CA THR A 364 2.39 10.59 20.64
C THR A 364 1.82 9.87 19.40
N GLY A 365 2.65 9.06 18.75
CA GLY A 365 2.22 8.22 17.63
C GLY A 365 1.37 7.01 18.06
N ALA A 366 1.11 6.09 17.13
CA ALA A 366 0.31 4.90 17.38
C ALA A 366 0.82 4.04 18.55
N SER A 367 2.14 3.84 18.67
CA SER A 367 2.74 3.10 19.79
C SER A 367 2.46 3.76 21.13
N ALA A 368 2.63 5.08 21.23
CA ALA A 368 2.34 5.83 22.45
C ALA A 368 0.85 5.75 22.81
N ALA A 369 -0.05 5.84 21.82
CA ALA A 369 -1.48 5.79 22.08
C ALA A 369 -1.99 4.44 22.62
N GLN A 370 -1.26 3.36 22.35
CA GLN A 370 -1.52 2.03 22.91
C GLN A 370 -0.82 1.84 24.27
N LEU A 371 0.38 2.40 24.41
CA LEU A 371 1.22 2.24 25.61
C LEU A 371 0.76 3.10 26.80
N ILE A 372 0.45 4.39 26.57
CA ILE A 372 0.12 5.35 27.64
C ILE A 372 -1.05 4.87 28.51
N PRO A 373 -2.15 4.32 27.97
CA PRO A 373 -3.23 3.76 28.80
C PRO A 373 -2.78 2.64 29.74
N GLN A 374 -1.80 1.82 29.34
CA GLN A 374 -1.27 0.73 30.16
C GLN A 374 -0.32 1.27 31.24
N LEU A 375 0.54 2.24 30.88
CA LEU A 375 1.44 2.90 31.81
C LEU A 375 0.68 3.69 32.88
N ALA A 376 -0.40 4.38 32.51
CA ALA A 376 -1.22 5.15 33.44
C ALA A 376 -1.84 4.31 34.57
N GLN A 377 -1.97 3.00 34.37
CA GLN A 377 -2.49 2.05 35.36
C GLN A 377 -1.40 1.48 36.28
N THR A 378 -0.13 1.58 35.89
CA THR A 378 1.00 0.85 36.53
C THR A 378 2.02 1.81 37.17
N ALA A 379 2.41 2.85 36.43
CA ALA A 379 3.37 3.86 36.86
C ALA A 379 2.79 4.77 37.96
N SER A 380 3.64 5.36 38.81
CA SER A 380 3.18 6.39 39.75
C SER A 380 2.80 7.68 39.04
N SER A 381 3.51 8.01 37.95
CA SER A 381 3.22 9.14 37.09
C SER A 381 3.78 8.90 35.68
N VAL A 382 3.10 9.39 34.67
CA VAL A 382 3.53 9.34 33.26
C VAL A 382 3.62 10.77 32.71
N ILE A 383 4.79 11.18 32.25
CA ILE A 383 4.99 12.46 31.57
C ILE A 383 5.05 12.19 30.07
N VAL A 384 4.14 12.77 29.30
CA VAL A 384 4.05 12.57 27.85
C VAL A 384 4.60 13.81 27.14
N PHE A 385 5.78 13.70 26.54
CA PHE A 385 6.38 14.77 25.74
C PHE A 385 5.82 14.73 24.31
N GLN A 386 4.97 15.72 23.99
CA GLN A 386 4.23 15.81 22.74
C GLN A 386 4.75 16.94 21.86
N ARG A 387 5.44 16.58 20.76
CA ARG A 387 5.80 17.56 19.72
C ARG A 387 4.62 17.98 18.84
N SER A 388 3.71 17.06 18.54
CA SER A 388 2.52 17.32 17.74
C SER A 388 1.39 16.41 18.22
N ALA A 389 0.18 16.93 18.41
CA ALA A 389 -0.96 16.11 18.76
C ALA A 389 -1.40 15.22 17.56
N PRO A 390 -1.75 13.93 17.78
CA PRO A 390 -2.35 13.11 16.75
C PRO A 390 -3.85 13.34 16.64
N TYR A 391 -4.41 13.14 15.44
CA TYR A 391 -5.86 12.92 15.33
C TYR A 391 -6.20 11.51 15.79
N VAL A 392 -7.23 11.40 16.62
CA VAL A 392 -7.73 10.12 17.15
C VAL A 392 -9.20 9.97 16.81
N VAL A 393 -9.60 8.79 16.34
CA VAL A 393 -10.99 8.44 16.07
C VAL A 393 -11.44 7.27 16.92
N PRO A 394 -12.76 7.14 17.18
CA PRO A 394 -13.31 6.02 17.92
C PRO A 394 -12.93 4.67 17.30
N ARG A 395 -12.59 3.72 18.16
CA ARG A 395 -12.28 2.33 17.83
C ARG A 395 -13.52 1.46 18.05
N PRO A 396 -14.09 0.82 17.03
CA PRO A 396 -15.22 -0.10 17.19
C PRO A 396 -14.74 -1.48 17.70
N ASP A 397 -14.01 -1.50 18.81
CA ASP A 397 -13.43 -2.74 19.33
C ASP A 397 -14.46 -3.61 20.02
N ARG A 398 -14.41 -4.92 19.77
CA ARG A 398 -15.18 -5.93 20.49
C ARG A 398 -14.54 -7.31 20.36
N PRO A 399 -14.67 -8.16 21.39
CA PRO A 399 -14.37 -9.58 21.23
C PRO A 399 -15.38 -10.26 20.29
N TYR A 400 -14.95 -11.31 19.61
CA TYR A 400 -15.84 -12.24 18.93
C TYR A 400 -16.32 -13.30 19.92
N THR A 401 -17.59 -13.66 19.82
CA THR A 401 -18.16 -14.77 20.57
C THR A 401 -17.71 -16.11 19.97
N ARG A 402 -17.77 -17.18 20.77
CA ARG A 402 -17.45 -18.54 20.28
C ARG A 402 -18.37 -19.00 19.15
N ASP A 403 -19.63 -18.57 19.18
CA ASP A 403 -20.60 -18.92 18.14
C ASP A 403 -20.29 -18.18 16.82
N GLU A 404 -19.85 -16.91 16.87
CA GLU A 404 -19.35 -16.20 15.69
C GLU A 404 -18.12 -16.90 15.09
N GLN A 405 -17.13 -17.25 15.92
CA GLN A 405 -15.92 -17.96 15.49
C GLN A 405 -16.26 -19.31 14.85
N ALA A 406 -17.16 -20.09 15.46
CA ALA A 406 -17.63 -21.35 14.92
C ALA A 406 -18.41 -21.16 13.60
N GLY A 407 -19.19 -20.09 13.48
CA GLY A 407 -19.89 -19.71 12.25
C GLY A 407 -18.93 -19.40 11.11
N PHE A 408 -17.88 -18.62 11.36
CA PHE A 408 -16.85 -18.31 10.35
C PHE A 408 -16.11 -19.57 9.88
N ALA A 409 -15.84 -20.52 10.79
CA ALA A 409 -15.21 -21.78 10.44
C ALA A 409 -16.14 -22.72 9.65
N ALA A 410 -17.44 -22.72 9.96
CA ALA A 410 -18.43 -23.57 9.32
C ALA A 410 -18.86 -23.08 7.92
N ASP A 411 -18.81 -21.77 7.68
CA ASP A 411 -19.19 -21.16 6.40
C ASP A 411 -18.07 -20.26 5.82
N PRO A 412 -17.09 -20.86 5.11
CA PRO A 412 -16.01 -20.12 4.47
C PRO A 412 -16.48 -19.08 3.43
N VAL A 413 -17.66 -19.26 2.83
CA VAL A 413 -18.19 -18.32 1.82
C VAL A 413 -18.63 -17.03 2.50
N SER A 414 -19.41 -17.14 3.58
CA SER A 414 -19.79 -15.97 4.38
C SER A 414 -18.59 -15.30 5.04
N HIS A 415 -17.59 -16.08 5.46
CA HIS A 415 -16.34 -15.54 5.99
C HIS A 415 -15.58 -14.70 4.94
N ALA A 416 -15.47 -15.20 3.71
CA ALA A 416 -14.87 -14.47 2.60
C ALA A 416 -15.66 -13.20 2.25
N ALA A 417 -16.99 -13.27 2.20
CA ALA A 417 -17.84 -12.11 1.96
C ALA A 417 -17.65 -11.02 3.03
N MET A 418 -17.58 -11.39 4.31
CA MET A 418 -17.26 -10.45 5.38
C MET A 418 -15.87 -9.82 5.22
N ARG A 419 -14.86 -10.59 4.77
CA ARG A 419 -13.54 -10.02 4.50
C ARG A 419 -13.59 -8.99 3.36
N ASP A 420 -14.33 -9.27 2.29
CA ASP A 420 -14.57 -8.32 1.21
C ASP A 420 -15.29 -7.07 1.71
N ASP A 421 -16.24 -7.24 2.63
CA ASP A 421 -16.95 -6.14 3.27
C ASP A 421 -16.02 -5.20 4.03
N LEU A 422 -15.10 -5.77 4.81
CA LEU A 422 -14.07 -5.01 5.53
C LEU A 422 -13.13 -4.29 4.57
N PHE A 423 -12.70 -4.95 3.49
CA PHE A 423 -11.83 -4.37 2.48
C PHE A 423 -12.48 -3.14 1.82
N TRP A 424 -13.70 -3.28 1.31
CA TRP A 424 -14.39 -2.19 0.63
C TRP A 424 -14.83 -1.07 1.58
N GLY A 425 -15.16 -1.40 2.83
CA GLY A 425 -15.39 -0.40 3.87
C GLY A 425 -14.15 0.45 4.13
N ALA A 426 -12.97 -0.18 4.20
CA ALA A 426 -11.69 0.50 4.39
C ALA A 426 -11.30 1.41 3.22
N GLU A 427 -11.64 1.04 1.98
CA GLU A 427 -11.37 1.86 0.79
C GLU A 427 -12.05 3.24 0.83
N THR A 428 -13.19 3.38 1.52
CA THR A 428 -13.87 4.69 1.65
C THR A 428 -12.99 5.75 2.31
N ALA A 429 -12.09 5.33 3.22
CA ALA A 429 -11.19 6.22 3.92
C ALA A 429 -10.09 6.80 3.00
N PHE A 430 -9.84 6.23 1.81
CA PHE A 430 -8.94 6.87 0.85
C PHE A 430 -9.50 8.21 0.34
N ALA A 431 -10.82 8.30 0.10
CA ALA A 431 -11.46 9.54 -0.35
C ALA A 431 -11.24 10.70 0.65
N GLU A 432 -11.18 10.40 1.96
CA GLU A 432 -10.84 11.36 3.00
C GLU A 432 -9.42 11.93 2.77
N ARG A 433 -8.43 11.09 2.49
CA ARG A 433 -7.02 11.47 2.26
C ARG A 433 -6.82 12.27 0.96
N MET A 434 -7.80 12.23 0.07
CA MET A 434 -7.83 13.01 -1.16
C MET A 434 -8.42 14.42 -1.01
N ARG A 435 -8.79 14.84 0.22
CA ARG A 435 -9.47 16.11 0.49
C ARG A 435 -10.78 16.26 -0.29
N VAL A 436 -11.46 15.16 -0.59
CA VAL A 436 -12.79 15.22 -1.20
C VAL A 436 -13.72 15.94 -0.21
N PRO A 437 -14.30 17.10 -0.59
CA PRO A 437 -15.20 17.84 0.30
C PRO A 437 -16.31 16.94 0.84
N GLY A 438 -16.66 17.11 2.11
CA GLY A 438 -17.61 16.24 2.80
C GLY A 438 -17.01 14.95 3.38
N PHE A 439 -16.07 14.27 2.70
CA PHE A 439 -15.39 13.10 3.30
C PHE A 439 -14.36 13.52 4.34
N ILE A 440 -13.49 14.47 3.97
CA ILE A 440 -12.47 15.00 4.88
C ILE A 440 -13.11 15.71 6.09
N ASP A 441 -14.21 16.42 5.87
CA ASP A 441 -14.92 17.16 6.93
C ASP A 441 -15.57 16.21 7.94
N ARG A 442 -16.23 15.14 7.47
CA ARG A 442 -16.79 14.10 8.36
C ARG A 442 -15.72 13.43 9.20
N LEU A 443 -14.55 13.14 8.63
CA LEU A 443 -13.43 12.56 9.37
C LEU A 443 -12.93 13.54 10.45
N ARG A 444 -12.80 14.83 10.11
CA ARG A 444 -12.40 15.89 11.05
C ARG A 444 -13.41 16.03 12.19
N ASP A 445 -14.68 16.14 11.88
CA ASP A 445 -15.76 16.28 12.86
C ASP A 445 -15.82 15.05 13.78
N ARG A 446 -15.67 13.85 13.23
CA ARG A 446 -15.59 12.61 14.02
C ARG A 446 -14.40 12.62 14.98
N ALA A 447 -13.23 13.08 14.55
CA ALA A 447 -12.03 13.11 15.40
C ALA A 447 -12.12 14.19 16.48
N LEU A 448 -12.53 15.42 16.11
CA LEU A 448 -12.66 16.53 17.05
C LEU A 448 -13.82 16.29 18.04
N GLY A 449 -14.94 15.73 17.58
CA GLY A 449 -16.05 15.34 18.44
C GLY A 449 -15.67 14.24 19.43
N HIS A 450 -14.81 13.30 19.03
CA HIS A 450 -14.27 12.28 19.94
C HIS A 450 -13.37 12.89 21.03
N LEU A 451 -12.48 13.82 20.65
CA LEU A 451 -11.68 14.59 21.60
C LEU A 451 -12.56 15.38 22.58
N GLU A 452 -13.54 16.11 22.08
CA GLU A 452 -14.46 16.92 22.90
C GLU A 452 -15.27 16.05 23.88
N ALA A 453 -15.74 14.88 23.41
CA ALA A 453 -16.51 13.95 24.23
C ALA A 453 -15.69 13.31 25.37
N GLN A 454 -14.38 13.10 25.17
CA GLN A 454 -13.53 12.40 26.14
C GLN A 454 -12.71 13.33 27.04
N VAL A 455 -12.44 14.57 26.62
CA VAL A 455 -11.59 15.52 27.37
C VAL A 455 -12.42 16.72 27.82
N ALA A 456 -12.78 16.76 29.11
CA ALA A 456 -13.54 17.86 29.71
C ALA A 456 -12.70 19.14 29.93
N ASP A 457 -11.42 19.00 30.29
CA ASP A 457 -10.54 20.14 30.59
C ASP A 457 -10.19 20.94 29.31
N PRO A 458 -10.52 22.24 29.23
CA PRO A 458 -10.25 23.06 28.04
C PRO A 458 -8.76 23.20 27.71
N GLY A 459 -7.89 23.22 28.73
CA GLY A 459 -6.45 23.35 28.54
C GLY A 459 -5.85 22.11 27.88
N LEU A 460 -6.14 20.94 28.43
CA LEU A 460 -5.77 19.65 27.87
C LEU A 460 -6.37 19.45 26.47
N ARG A 461 -7.62 19.86 26.25
CA ARG A 461 -8.25 19.78 24.94
C ARG A 461 -7.51 20.62 23.89
N ALA A 462 -7.13 21.85 24.24
CA ALA A 462 -6.34 22.70 23.36
C ALA A 462 -4.96 22.06 23.07
N ALA A 463 -4.28 21.52 24.08
CA ALA A 463 -3.00 20.84 23.92
C ALA A 463 -3.10 19.54 23.09
N ALA A 464 -4.23 18.84 23.14
CA ALA A 464 -4.49 17.61 22.39
C ALA A 464 -5.11 17.84 21.00
N THR A 465 -5.36 19.10 20.61
CA THR A 465 -5.91 19.45 19.28
C THR A 465 -4.77 19.58 18.26
N PRO A 466 -4.74 18.80 17.17
CA PRO A 466 -3.73 18.93 16.13
C PRO A 466 -3.83 20.25 15.35
N ASP A 467 -2.69 20.73 14.85
CA ASP A 467 -2.51 21.99 14.11
C ASP A 467 -2.29 21.79 12.59
N TYR A 468 -2.53 20.58 12.10
CA TYR A 468 -2.36 20.17 10.71
C TYR A 468 -3.65 19.51 10.17
N GLU A 469 -3.77 19.28 8.86
CA GLU A 469 -4.96 18.67 8.27
C GLU A 469 -5.09 17.18 8.60
N ILE A 470 -6.31 16.72 8.90
CA ILE A 470 -6.55 15.32 9.24
C ILE A 470 -6.16 14.38 8.09
N GLY A 471 -5.54 13.24 8.44
CA GLY A 471 -5.02 12.27 7.48
C GLY A 471 -3.61 12.58 6.92
N CYS A 472 -3.04 13.75 7.19
CA CYS A 472 -1.64 14.07 6.83
C CYS A 472 -0.65 13.08 7.48
N LYS A 473 -0.91 12.72 8.75
CA LYS A 473 -0.33 11.56 9.45
C LYS A 473 -1.39 10.45 9.57
N ARG A 474 -0.96 9.22 9.90
CA ARG A 474 -1.90 8.13 10.21
C ARG A 474 -2.82 8.57 11.36
N VAL A 475 -4.12 8.45 11.16
CA VAL A 475 -5.12 8.69 12.21
C VAL A 475 -5.04 7.54 13.20
N ILE A 476 -4.99 7.84 14.49
CA ILE A 476 -4.96 6.85 15.56
C ILE A 476 -6.39 6.36 15.81
N ILE A 477 -6.57 5.06 15.97
CA ILE A 477 -7.86 4.45 16.25
C ILE A 477 -7.83 3.96 17.71
N SER A 478 -8.44 4.72 18.63
CA SER A 478 -8.39 4.43 20.07
C SER A 478 -9.56 5.05 20.82
N ASN A 479 -10.10 4.31 21.79
CA ASN A 479 -11.04 4.84 22.79
C ASN A 479 -10.35 5.17 24.13
N ASP A 480 -9.12 4.71 24.33
CA ASP A 480 -8.44 4.72 25.63
C ASP A 480 -7.42 5.85 25.76
N TYR A 481 -6.97 6.42 24.63
CA TYR A 481 -5.91 7.43 24.61
C TYR A 481 -6.30 8.72 25.34
N TYR A 482 -7.42 9.34 24.98
CA TYR A 482 -7.84 10.60 25.62
C TYR A 482 -8.22 10.42 27.10
N PRO A 483 -8.94 9.35 27.50
CA PRO A 483 -9.14 9.05 28.92
C PRO A 483 -7.83 8.88 29.69
N ALA A 484 -6.82 8.24 29.07
CA ALA A 484 -5.50 8.12 29.69
C ALA A 484 -4.80 9.48 29.84
N LEU A 485 -4.84 10.35 28.82
CA LEU A 485 -4.29 11.71 28.94
C LEU A 485 -5.00 12.56 30.01
N ALA A 486 -6.30 12.34 30.23
CA ALA A 486 -7.08 13.03 31.25
C ALA A 486 -6.95 12.40 32.65
N SER A 487 -6.20 11.29 32.78
CA SER A 487 -5.96 10.63 34.06
C SER A 487 -5.09 11.50 34.97
N PRO A 488 -5.34 11.54 36.30
CA PRO A 488 -4.49 12.26 37.23
C PRO A 488 -3.04 11.71 37.30
N SER A 489 -2.83 10.46 36.84
CA SER A 489 -1.49 9.86 36.76
C SER A 489 -0.69 10.33 35.55
N VAL A 490 -1.29 11.08 34.62
CA VAL A 490 -0.66 11.50 33.37
C VAL A 490 -0.55 13.02 33.31
N THR A 491 0.63 13.51 32.95
CA THR A 491 0.86 14.91 32.61
C THR A 491 1.24 15.00 31.13
N LEU A 492 0.43 15.70 30.35
CA LEU A 492 0.76 16.02 28.97
C LEU A 492 1.65 17.27 28.94
N GLU A 493 2.89 17.10 28.51
CA GLU A 493 3.83 18.18 28.23
C GLU A 493 3.75 18.49 26.72
N PRO A 494 3.11 19.61 26.29
CA PRO A 494 2.87 19.92 24.89
C PRO A 494 4.11 20.47 24.16
N SER A 495 5.30 20.00 24.55
CA SER A 495 6.56 20.33 23.90
C SER A 495 7.50 19.10 23.86
N ALA A 496 8.52 19.18 23.00
CA ALA A 496 9.46 18.08 22.83
C ALA A 496 10.39 17.92 24.04
N LEU A 497 10.87 16.70 24.31
CA LEU A 497 12.00 16.50 25.22
C LEU A 497 13.24 17.19 24.64
N ARG A 498 13.85 18.10 25.40
CA ARG A 498 15.03 18.87 24.99
C ARG A 498 16.33 18.22 25.44
N SER A 499 16.41 17.84 26.71
CA SER A 499 17.63 17.31 27.32
C SER A 499 17.30 16.55 28.60
N VAL A 500 18.25 15.76 29.08
CA VAL A 500 18.18 15.06 30.35
C VAL A 500 19.47 15.30 31.13
N VAL A 501 19.40 15.64 32.41
CA VAL A 501 20.56 15.81 33.29
C VAL A 501 20.30 15.04 34.58
N GLY A 502 21.10 14.01 34.84
CA GLY A 502 20.80 13.06 35.91
C GLY A 502 19.44 12.41 35.64
N GLY A 503 18.53 12.45 36.62
CA GLY A 503 17.15 11.96 36.48
C GLY A 503 16.14 13.02 36.01
N VAL A 504 16.58 14.25 35.67
CA VAL A 504 15.68 15.36 35.32
C VAL A 504 15.60 15.53 33.82
N ALA A 505 14.41 15.37 33.25
CA ALA A 505 14.10 15.69 31.86
C ALA A 505 13.62 17.14 31.75
N THR A 506 14.20 17.90 30.83
CA THR A 506 13.80 19.26 30.49
C THR A 506 13.09 19.27 29.15
N SER A 507 11.90 19.85 29.11
CA SER A 507 11.11 20.03 27.89
C SER A 507 11.62 21.20 27.03
N ALA A 508 11.06 21.38 25.84
CA ALA A 508 11.44 22.46 24.94
C ALA A 508 10.91 23.83 25.40
N ASP A 509 9.89 23.88 26.26
CA ASP A 509 9.41 25.12 26.88
C ASP A 509 10.09 25.43 28.23
N GLY A 510 10.90 24.49 28.75
CA GLY A 510 11.71 24.68 29.95
C GLY A 510 11.13 24.08 31.23
N ALA A 511 10.00 23.38 31.17
CA ALA A 511 9.50 22.58 32.27
C ALA A 511 10.47 21.42 32.60
N GLU A 512 10.56 21.07 33.88
CA GLU A 512 11.45 20.03 34.39
C GLU A 512 10.64 18.92 35.08
N PHE A 513 11.02 17.68 34.79
CA PHE A 513 10.36 16.49 35.31
C PHE A 513 11.39 15.49 35.80
N GLU A 514 11.27 15.04 37.05
CA GLU A 514 12.08 13.94 37.54
C GLU A 514 11.51 12.60 37.06
N LEU A 515 12.34 11.80 36.40
CA LEU A 515 11.97 10.53 35.78
C LEU A 515 12.88 9.41 36.28
N ASP A 516 12.30 8.22 36.40
CA ASP A 516 13.01 6.98 36.73
C ASP A 516 13.21 6.09 35.49
N VAL A 517 12.35 6.23 34.48
CA VAL A 517 12.36 5.45 33.24
C VAL A 517 12.03 6.37 32.06
N LEU A 518 12.70 6.17 30.93
CA LEU A 518 12.40 6.84 29.66
C LEU A 518 12.00 5.83 28.58
N VAL A 519 10.85 6.06 27.96
CA VAL A 519 10.34 5.29 26.83
C VAL A 519 10.23 6.16 25.60
N PHE A 520 10.89 5.76 24.52
CA PHE A 520 10.79 6.40 23.22
C PHE A 520 9.76 5.68 22.34
N ALA A 521 8.68 6.39 22.00
CA ALA A 521 7.68 5.98 21.02
C ALA A 521 7.83 6.84 19.75
N THR A 522 9.07 6.93 19.26
CA THR A 522 9.53 7.92 18.26
C THR A 522 9.54 7.41 16.82
N GLY A 523 9.07 6.18 16.60
CA GLY A 523 8.87 5.61 15.28
C GLY A 523 10.13 4.92 14.73
N PHE A 524 10.28 4.92 13.40
CA PHE A 524 11.22 4.04 12.70
C PHE A 524 11.96 4.76 11.56
N GLU A 525 13.06 4.17 11.10
CA GLU A 525 13.81 4.59 9.91
C GLU A 525 13.09 4.17 8.61
N SER A 526 12.02 4.89 8.26
CA SER A 526 11.12 4.50 7.17
C SER A 526 11.57 4.93 5.78
N THR A 527 12.17 6.11 5.63
CA THR A 527 12.57 6.69 4.32
C THR A 527 14.02 6.37 3.95
N ARG A 528 14.76 5.73 4.86
CA ARG A 528 16.17 5.33 4.71
C ARG A 528 16.37 3.91 5.25
N PRO A 529 15.69 2.91 4.68
CA PRO A 529 15.73 1.56 5.23
C PRO A 529 17.18 1.02 5.24
N PRO A 530 17.68 0.50 6.37
CA PRO A 530 19.09 0.12 6.50
C PRO A 530 19.58 -0.91 5.48
N PHE A 531 18.70 -1.79 4.99
CA PHE A 531 19.07 -2.76 3.96
C PHE A 531 19.58 -2.08 2.68
N ALA A 532 19.12 -0.86 2.35
CA ALA A 532 19.54 -0.16 1.14
C ALA A 532 21.04 0.18 1.14
N ALA A 533 21.64 0.40 2.32
CA ALA A 533 23.07 0.63 2.45
C ALA A 533 23.90 -0.65 2.26
N ARG A 534 23.28 -1.82 2.39
CA ARG A 534 23.89 -3.15 2.25
C ARG A 534 23.67 -3.77 0.87
N THR A 535 22.90 -3.13 -0.01
CA THR A 535 22.55 -3.64 -1.35
C THR A 535 23.33 -2.93 -2.45
N PHE A 536 24.01 -3.71 -3.29
CA PHE A 536 24.83 -3.24 -4.41
C PHE A 536 24.36 -3.89 -5.72
N GLY A 537 23.86 -3.08 -6.64
CA GLY A 537 23.36 -3.51 -7.95
C GLY A 537 24.45 -3.61 -9.02
N ALA A 538 24.01 -3.60 -10.27
CA ALA A 538 24.89 -3.57 -11.44
C ALA A 538 25.81 -2.34 -11.43
N GLY A 539 27.04 -2.51 -11.90
CA GLY A 539 28.08 -1.46 -11.83
C GLY A 539 28.53 -1.11 -10.41
N GLY A 540 28.14 -1.87 -9.39
CA GLY A 540 28.51 -1.64 -8.00
C GLY A 540 27.75 -0.48 -7.32
N ILE A 541 26.69 0.04 -7.97
CA ILE A 541 25.87 1.13 -7.44
C ILE A 541 25.15 0.66 -6.17
N ARG A 542 25.21 1.46 -5.10
CA ARG A 542 24.51 1.17 -3.85
C ARG A 542 23.06 1.63 -3.92
N LEU A 543 22.12 0.84 -3.41
CA LEU A 543 20.69 1.19 -3.42
C LEU A 543 20.42 2.49 -2.63
N ALA A 544 21.09 2.67 -1.49
CA ALA A 544 21.01 3.90 -0.71
C ALA A 544 21.42 5.16 -1.50
N ASP A 545 22.41 5.05 -2.40
CA ASP A 545 22.87 6.16 -3.23
C ASP A 545 21.83 6.47 -4.33
N MET A 546 21.23 5.43 -4.94
CA MET A 546 20.12 5.58 -5.89
C MET A 546 18.88 6.24 -5.27
N TRP A 547 18.66 6.00 -3.98
CA TRP A 547 17.55 6.55 -3.20
C TRP A 547 17.93 7.80 -2.38
N ALA A 548 19.09 8.40 -2.64
CA ALA A 548 19.57 9.57 -1.90
C ALA A 548 18.64 10.79 -2.02
N SER A 549 17.92 10.90 -3.13
CA SER A 549 16.94 11.95 -3.42
C SER A 549 15.49 11.45 -3.37
N GLY A 550 15.21 10.52 -2.45
CA GLY A 550 13.91 9.87 -2.30
C GLY A 550 13.83 8.54 -3.04
N MET A 551 13.20 7.56 -2.40
CA MET A 551 13.09 6.21 -2.95
C MET A 551 12.27 6.20 -4.24
N ARG A 552 12.68 5.36 -5.19
CA ARG A 552 12.01 5.13 -6.48
C ARG A 552 12.02 3.64 -6.80
N ALA A 553 10.94 3.16 -7.38
CA ALA A 553 10.78 1.81 -7.88
C ALA A 553 9.78 1.82 -9.04
N HIS A 554 9.76 0.76 -9.84
CA HIS A 554 8.68 0.45 -10.76
C HIS A 554 7.80 -0.66 -10.16
N ALA A 555 6.49 -0.59 -10.44
CA ALA A 555 5.48 -1.49 -9.84
C ALA A 555 5.59 -1.58 -8.30
N SER A 556 6.12 -0.51 -7.68
CA SER A 556 6.47 -0.45 -6.25
C SER A 556 7.35 -1.59 -5.74
N THR A 557 8.06 -2.33 -6.62
CA THR A 557 8.79 -3.56 -6.27
C THR A 557 10.16 -3.71 -6.94
N THR A 558 10.32 -3.33 -8.22
CA THR A 558 11.60 -3.47 -8.94
C THR A 558 12.34 -2.14 -9.02
N VAL A 559 13.68 -2.19 -9.09
CA VAL A 559 14.53 -0.99 -9.14
C VAL A 559 15.53 -1.11 -10.29
N HIS A 560 15.60 -0.10 -11.14
CA HIS A 560 16.53 -0.05 -12.28
C HIS A 560 17.98 -0.18 -11.82
N GLY A 561 18.75 -1.05 -12.47
CA GLY A 561 20.13 -1.35 -12.13
C GLY A 561 20.27 -2.38 -11.00
N PHE A 562 19.17 -3.00 -10.57
CA PHE A 562 19.14 -4.09 -9.60
C PHE A 562 18.41 -5.30 -10.21
N PRO A 563 19.03 -6.02 -11.16
CA PRO A 563 18.36 -7.09 -11.89
C PRO A 563 17.90 -8.22 -10.95
N ASN A 564 16.74 -8.81 -11.21
CA ASN A 564 16.12 -9.87 -10.38
C ASN A 564 15.98 -9.53 -8.87
N LEU A 565 16.06 -8.25 -8.49
CA LEU A 565 15.76 -7.79 -7.14
C LEU A 565 14.30 -7.32 -7.07
N PHE A 566 13.59 -7.80 -6.06
CA PHE A 566 12.21 -7.43 -5.77
C PHE A 566 12.11 -6.97 -4.31
N VAL A 567 11.60 -5.77 -4.08
CA VAL A 567 11.38 -5.21 -2.73
C VAL A 567 9.91 -5.29 -2.38
N LEU A 568 9.57 -6.20 -1.46
CA LEU A 568 8.24 -6.28 -0.89
C LEU A 568 8.09 -5.26 0.24
N ASP A 569 6.92 -4.66 0.34
CA ASP A 569 6.65 -3.52 1.23
C ASP A 569 7.58 -2.31 0.94
N GLY A 570 8.06 -2.21 -0.31
CA GLY A 570 8.99 -1.20 -0.80
C GLY A 570 8.37 0.19 -1.05
N PRO A 571 9.05 1.04 -1.86
CA PRO A 571 8.59 2.39 -2.16
C PRO A 571 7.18 2.39 -2.75
N ASN A 572 6.32 3.29 -2.25
CA ASN A 572 4.92 3.43 -2.71
C ASN A 572 4.10 2.13 -2.67
N ALA A 573 4.39 1.22 -1.72
CA ALA A 573 3.59 0.00 -1.46
C ALA A 573 2.86 0.05 -0.11
N SER A 574 2.94 1.17 0.63
CA SER A 574 2.24 1.35 1.90
C SER A 574 0.86 1.97 1.69
N LEU A 575 0.03 1.96 2.73
CA LEU A 575 -1.22 2.71 2.74
C LEU A 575 -1.62 3.14 4.16
N GLY A 576 -2.50 4.14 4.21
CA GLY A 576 -3.00 4.71 5.46
C GLY A 576 -4.39 4.24 5.87
N HIS A 577 -5.09 3.47 5.01
CA HIS A 577 -6.53 3.23 5.13
C HIS A 577 -6.97 1.77 5.04
N ASN A 578 -6.16 0.88 4.46
CA ASN A 578 -6.48 -0.54 4.25
C ASN A 578 -5.42 -1.48 4.89
N SER A 579 -5.43 -2.76 4.54
CA SER A 579 -4.49 -3.77 5.04
C SER A 579 -3.17 -3.79 4.25
N ALA A 580 -2.05 -3.76 4.96
CA ALA A 580 -0.73 -3.96 4.36
C ALA A 580 -0.57 -5.37 3.76
N VAL A 581 -1.26 -6.38 4.32
CA VAL A 581 -1.20 -7.76 3.82
C VAL A 581 -1.75 -7.84 2.38
N VAL A 582 -2.78 -7.05 2.06
CA VAL A 582 -3.35 -6.97 0.71
C VAL A 582 -2.34 -6.42 -0.30
N MET A 583 -1.59 -5.38 0.07
CA MET A 583 -0.54 -4.80 -0.77
C MET A 583 0.60 -5.79 -0.99
N ILE A 584 1.02 -6.46 0.09
CA ILE A 584 2.06 -7.49 0.06
C ILE A 584 1.68 -8.63 -0.90
N GLU A 585 0.45 -9.14 -0.82
CA GLU A 585 -0.01 -10.22 -1.70
C GLU A 585 -0.01 -9.82 -3.17
N ALA A 586 -0.44 -8.60 -3.50
CA ALA A 586 -0.36 -8.07 -4.86
C ALA A 586 1.07 -7.98 -5.38
N GLN A 587 2.02 -7.57 -4.54
CA GLN A 587 3.44 -7.58 -4.91
C GLN A 587 3.96 -9.00 -5.10
N ILE A 588 3.58 -9.96 -4.25
CA ILE A 588 3.97 -11.36 -4.42
C ILE A 588 3.44 -11.91 -5.74
N ASP A 589 2.19 -11.63 -6.10
CA ASP A 589 1.60 -12.07 -7.37
C ASP A 589 2.40 -11.51 -8.57
N TYR A 590 2.76 -10.23 -8.53
CA TYR A 590 3.59 -9.61 -9.55
C TYR A 590 4.99 -10.24 -9.64
N VAL A 591 5.62 -10.53 -8.50
CA VAL A 591 6.92 -11.23 -8.45
C VAL A 591 6.80 -12.62 -9.10
N LEU A 592 5.81 -13.41 -8.73
CA LEU A 592 5.62 -14.75 -9.29
C LEU A 592 5.39 -14.71 -10.79
N ALA A 593 4.58 -13.76 -11.28
CA ALA A 593 4.35 -13.56 -12.71
C ALA A 593 5.64 -13.14 -13.45
N ALA A 594 6.50 -12.32 -12.83
CA ALA A 594 7.82 -11.98 -13.38
C ALA A 594 8.75 -13.21 -13.46
N LEU A 595 8.75 -14.05 -12.42
CA LEU A 595 9.52 -15.30 -12.41
C LEU A 595 9.01 -16.29 -13.47
N ASP A 596 7.70 -16.44 -13.61
CA ASP A 596 7.08 -17.31 -14.62
C ASP A 596 7.43 -16.82 -16.04
N HIS A 597 7.38 -15.50 -16.28
CA HIS A 597 7.79 -14.91 -17.54
C HIS A 597 9.26 -15.18 -17.83
N ARG A 598 10.15 -14.95 -16.85
CA ARG A 598 11.58 -15.20 -16.98
C ARG A 598 11.84 -16.66 -17.36
N ASP A 599 11.27 -17.58 -16.60
CA ASP A 599 11.54 -19.01 -16.74
C ASP A 599 10.94 -19.57 -18.05
N SER A 600 9.75 -19.10 -18.45
CA SER A 600 9.10 -19.50 -19.72
C SER A 600 9.83 -18.99 -20.96
N ASN A 601 10.52 -17.85 -20.87
CA ASN A 601 11.27 -17.27 -21.98
C ASN A 601 12.78 -17.62 -21.94
N GLY A 602 13.22 -18.42 -20.96
CA GLY A 602 14.62 -18.81 -20.82
C GLY A 602 15.56 -17.62 -20.55
N VAL A 603 15.05 -16.58 -19.90
CA VAL A 603 15.81 -15.37 -19.54
C VAL A 603 16.54 -15.59 -18.21
N ASP A 604 17.75 -15.08 -18.08
CA ASP A 604 18.52 -15.22 -16.84
C ASP A 604 18.22 -14.10 -15.83
N ALA A 605 18.07 -12.85 -16.30
CA ALA A 605 17.69 -11.74 -15.44
C ALA A 605 16.83 -10.68 -16.13
N LEU A 606 15.91 -10.13 -15.33
CA LEU A 606 15.05 -9.01 -15.68
C LEU A 606 15.53 -7.77 -14.92
N ASP A 607 15.84 -6.70 -15.64
CA ASP A 607 16.11 -5.38 -15.06
C ASP A 607 15.07 -4.40 -15.59
N VAL A 608 14.44 -3.62 -14.71
CA VAL A 608 13.47 -2.64 -15.18
C VAL A 608 14.20 -1.50 -15.89
N SER A 609 13.63 -1.01 -16.99
CA SER A 609 14.20 0.15 -17.68
C SER A 609 14.12 1.40 -16.81
N LEU A 610 15.13 2.27 -16.95
CA LEU A 610 15.12 3.58 -16.26
C LEU A 610 13.90 4.42 -16.66
N GLU A 611 13.53 4.35 -17.94
CA GLU A 611 12.35 5.06 -18.46
C GLU A 611 11.06 4.61 -17.76
N ALA A 612 10.83 3.30 -17.61
CA ALA A 612 9.64 2.79 -16.94
C ALA A 612 9.62 3.12 -15.44
N GLN A 613 10.78 3.10 -14.76
CA GLN A 613 10.88 3.53 -13.37
C GLN A 613 10.58 5.03 -13.20
N ASP A 614 11.16 5.87 -14.06
CA ASP A 614 10.96 7.32 -13.99
C ASP A 614 9.54 7.72 -14.42
N ALA A 615 8.93 7.01 -15.38
CA ALA A 615 7.53 7.19 -15.74
C ALA A 615 6.60 6.84 -14.57
N TYR A 616 6.82 5.70 -13.92
CA TYR A 616 6.08 5.29 -12.73
C TYR A 616 6.23 6.32 -11.59
N THR A 617 7.45 6.78 -11.35
CA THR A 617 7.76 7.84 -10.38
C THR A 617 6.97 9.12 -10.66
N ARG A 618 6.96 9.61 -11.91
CA ARG A 618 6.21 10.82 -12.28
C ARG A 618 4.70 10.65 -12.08
N GLU A 619 4.16 9.48 -12.38
CA GLU A 619 2.74 9.16 -12.15
C GLU A 619 2.39 9.25 -10.66
N ILE A 620 3.20 8.63 -9.81
CA ILE A 620 3.04 8.65 -8.35
C ILE A 620 3.13 10.08 -7.81
N ASP A 621 4.13 10.84 -8.22
CA ASP A 621 4.31 12.23 -7.77
C ASP A 621 3.11 13.09 -8.17
N ALA A 622 2.59 12.94 -9.40
CA ALA A 622 1.40 13.63 -9.87
C ALA A 622 0.14 13.24 -9.06
N LYS A 623 -0.04 11.95 -8.76
CA LYS A 623 -1.12 11.46 -7.89
C LYS A 623 -0.97 11.93 -6.45
N ALA A 624 0.25 12.10 -5.95
CA ALA A 624 0.50 12.54 -4.57
C ALA A 624 0.31 14.05 -4.38
N ALA A 625 0.51 14.87 -5.42
CA ALA A 625 0.62 16.33 -5.33
C ALA A 625 -0.54 17.03 -4.59
N SER A 626 -1.78 16.54 -4.75
CA SER A 626 -2.96 17.14 -4.13
C SER A 626 -3.42 16.47 -2.83
N THR A 627 -2.69 15.46 -2.35
CA THR A 627 -3.08 14.68 -1.16
C THR A 627 -2.85 15.48 0.13
N VAL A 628 -3.54 15.09 1.21
CA VAL A 628 -3.26 15.63 2.56
C VAL A 628 -1.83 15.36 3.01
N TRP A 629 -1.16 14.34 2.49
CA TRP A 629 0.21 14.00 2.90
C TRP A 629 1.24 15.04 2.48
N LEU A 630 1.02 15.75 1.37
CA LEU A 630 1.90 16.82 0.89
C LEU A 630 1.35 18.22 1.16
N THR A 631 0.04 18.38 1.24
CA THR A 631 -0.62 19.70 1.39
C THR A 631 -1.23 19.94 2.77
N GLY A 632 -1.19 18.95 3.66
CA GLY A 632 -1.85 18.99 4.97
C GLY A 632 -1.06 19.68 6.08
N GLY A 633 0.11 20.25 5.79
CA GLY A 633 0.85 21.07 6.75
C GLY A 633 1.51 20.31 7.90
N CYS A 634 1.73 19.00 7.79
CA CYS A 634 2.42 18.20 8.80
C CYS A 634 3.79 17.70 8.33
N GLU A 635 4.65 17.35 9.29
CA GLU A 635 5.82 16.51 9.06
C GLU A 635 5.44 15.03 9.24
N SER A 636 5.35 14.29 8.13
CA SER A 636 4.97 12.88 8.14
C SER A 636 6.12 11.99 7.69
N TRP A 637 6.22 10.81 8.32
CA TRP A 637 7.18 9.77 7.94
C TRP A 637 6.90 9.15 6.57
N TYR A 638 5.75 9.47 5.94
CA TYR A 638 5.41 9.12 4.57
C TYR A 638 6.25 9.84 3.50
N VAL A 639 6.75 11.02 3.86
CA VAL A 639 7.42 11.96 2.96
C VAL A 639 8.91 11.90 3.24
N ASP A 640 9.71 11.70 2.19
CA ASP A 640 11.16 11.77 2.34
C ASP A 640 11.56 13.22 2.59
N GLU A 641 12.20 13.46 3.73
CA GLU A 641 12.56 14.81 4.19
C GLU A 641 13.55 15.53 3.26
N ARG A 642 14.36 14.78 2.51
CA ARG A 642 15.41 15.31 1.62
C ARG A 642 14.84 15.81 0.30
N SER A 643 13.89 15.05 -0.26
CA SER A 643 13.29 15.31 -1.58
C SER A 643 11.90 15.94 -1.51
N ARG A 644 11.25 15.90 -0.34
CA ARG A 644 9.85 16.28 -0.11
C ARG A 644 8.84 15.46 -0.91
N ARG A 645 9.26 14.32 -1.47
CA ARG A 645 8.42 13.42 -2.25
C ARG A 645 7.73 12.39 -1.36
N LEU A 646 6.53 11.98 -1.76
CA LEU A 646 5.82 10.86 -1.14
C LEU A 646 6.47 9.55 -1.58
N THR A 647 7.26 8.93 -0.70
CA THR A 647 8.07 7.75 -1.07
C THR A 647 7.53 6.44 -0.48
N LEU A 648 6.63 6.50 0.50
CA LEU A 648 6.11 5.31 1.17
C LEU A 648 4.73 4.91 0.73
N LEU A 649 3.78 5.86 0.71
CA LEU A 649 2.39 5.54 0.46
C LEU A 649 2.11 5.42 -1.04
N TRP A 650 1.23 4.48 -1.36
CA TRP A 650 0.53 4.41 -2.63
C TRP A 650 -0.57 5.49 -2.67
N PRO A 651 -0.52 6.44 -3.61
CA PRO A 651 -1.45 7.56 -3.68
C PRO A 651 -2.71 7.24 -4.50
N ASP A 652 -3.26 6.04 -4.31
CA ASP A 652 -4.50 5.59 -4.92
C ASP A 652 -5.20 4.54 -4.02
N PHE A 653 -6.33 4.03 -4.50
CA PHE A 653 -7.04 2.90 -3.91
C PHE A 653 -6.18 1.65 -3.78
N ALA A 654 -6.42 0.83 -2.75
CA ALA A 654 -5.75 -0.46 -2.60
C ALA A 654 -6.18 -1.43 -3.72
N TYR A 655 -7.45 -1.39 -4.16
CA TYR A 655 -7.89 -2.21 -5.29
C TYR A 655 -7.17 -1.81 -6.58
N ALA A 656 -6.88 -0.51 -6.77
CA ALA A 656 -6.14 -0.02 -7.93
C ALA A 656 -4.69 -0.52 -7.91
N PHE A 657 -4.09 -0.66 -6.73
CA PHE A 657 -2.78 -1.30 -6.58
C PHE A 657 -2.82 -2.78 -6.96
N GLN A 658 -3.78 -3.54 -6.43
CA GLN A 658 -3.97 -4.95 -6.78
C GLN A 658 -4.15 -5.12 -8.29
N ARG A 659 -5.00 -4.30 -8.91
CA ARG A 659 -5.23 -4.31 -10.36
C ARG A 659 -3.97 -3.94 -11.14
N ARG A 660 -3.19 -2.95 -10.70
CA ARG A 660 -1.95 -2.55 -11.37
C ARG A 660 -0.92 -3.68 -11.38
N LEU A 661 -0.87 -4.47 -10.31
CA LEU A 661 0.10 -5.54 -10.12
C LEU A 661 -0.42 -6.94 -10.49
N SER A 662 -1.68 -7.08 -10.88
CA SER A 662 -2.27 -8.37 -11.27
C SER A 662 -1.69 -8.96 -12.57
N ARG A 663 -0.95 -8.15 -13.34
CA ARG A 663 -0.28 -8.56 -14.57
C ARG A 663 1.16 -8.05 -14.57
N PHE A 664 2.08 -8.93 -14.96
CA PHE A 664 3.46 -8.56 -15.26
C PHE A 664 3.54 -7.83 -16.61
N ASP A 665 4.09 -6.62 -16.60
CA ASP A 665 4.29 -5.73 -17.74
C ASP A 665 5.71 -5.86 -18.31
N ALA A 666 5.96 -7.02 -18.94
CA ALA A 666 7.26 -7.41 -19.48
C ALA A 666 7.91 -6.38 -20.43
N GLU A 667 7.10 -5.57 -21.12
CA GLU A 667 7.56 -4.50 -22.01
C GLU A 667 8.40 -3.42 -21.31
N ASN A 668 8.29 -3.29 -19.99
CA ASN A 668 9.03 -2.31 -19.19
C ASN A 668 10.42 -2.82 -18.76
N TYR A 669 10.76 -4.07 -19.08
CA TYR A 669 11.98 -4.75 -18.63
C TYR A 669 12.96 -4.99 -19.78
N VAL A 670 14.24 -4.76 -19.46
CA VAL A 670 15.36 -5.17 -20.31
C VAL A 670 15.78 -6.57 -19.89
N VAL A 671 15.92 -7.44 -20.90
CA VAL A 671 16.44 -8.79 -20.74
C VAL A 671 17.96 -8.74 -20.70
N VAL A 672 18.56 -9.22 -19.60
CA VAL A 672 20.01 -9.37 -19.50
C VAL A 672 20.39 -10.76 -20.05
N GLU A 673 20.64 -10.80 -21.35
CA GLU A 673 21.00 -12.03 -22.07
C GLU A 673 22.35 -12.61 -21.62
N ALA A 674 22.55 -13.91 -21.89
CA ALA A 674 23.80 -14.58 -21.58
C ALA A 674 24.91 -14.14 -22.52
N GLN A 675 26.04 -13.71 -21.96
CA GLN A 675 27.30 -14.10 -22.59
C GLN A 675 27.40 -15.61 -22.43
N ARG A 676 27.03 -16.36 -23.49
CA ARG A 676 27.52 -17.72 -23.63
C ARG A 676 29.03 -17.62 -23.56
N HIS A 677 29.64 -18.14 -22.48
CA HIS A 677 31.07 -18.41 -22.49
C HIS A 677 31.32 -19.39 -23.64
N ALA A 678 31.69 -18.85 -24.80
CA ALA A 678 32.40 -19.60 -25.80
C ALA A 678 33.71 -19.99 -25.12
N SER A 679 33.85 -21.28 -24.83
CA SER A 679 35.10 -21.89 -24.44
C SER A 679 36.18 -21.52 -25.47
N VAL A 680 37.00 -20.52 -25.17
CA VAL A 680 38.29 -20.32 -25.83
C VAL A 680 39.33 -20.94 -24.92
N LEU A 681 39.42 -22.26 -24.99
CA LEU A 681 40.63 -23.00 -24.66
C LEU A 681 40.96 -23.88 -25.86
N GLN A 682 42.22 -23.79 -26.28
CA GLN A 682 42.96 -24.59 -27.27
C GLN A 682 42.96 -24.11 -28.74
N SER A 683 44.00 -23.35 -29.09
CA SER A 683 45.01 -23.84 -30.06
C SER A 683 46.26 -22.92 -30.10
N SER A 684 47.13 -23.09 -29.12
CA SER A 684 48.55 -22.71 -29.25
C SER A 684 49.42 -23.90 -28.85
N ILE A 685 49.43 -24.91 -29.72
CA ILE A 685 50.52 -25.88 -29.80
C ILE A 685 51.08 -25.75 -31.21
N SER A 686 52.20 -25.02 -31.33
CA SER A 686 53.11 -25.15 -32.47
C SER A 686 53.75 -26.53 -32.46
N PRO A 687 54.04 -27.09 -33.64
CA PRO A 687 55.23 -27.86 -33.82
C PRO A 687 56.13 -27.29 -34.93
N VAL A 688 57.40 -27.10 -34.53
CA VAL A 688 58.63 -26.85 -35.32
C VAL A 688 58.83 -25.44 -35.86
#